data_AF-A0A535LCE4-F1
#
_entry.id   AF-A0A535LCE4-F1
#
_cell.length_a   1.000
_cell.length_b   1.000
_cell.length_c   1.000
_cell.angle_alpha   90.00
_cell.angle_beta   90.00
_cell.angle_gamma   90.00
#
_symmetry.space_group_name_H-M   'P 1'
#
loop_
_entity.id
_entity.type
_entity.pdbx_description
1 polymer ?
#
loop_
_entity_poly.entity_id
_entity_poly.type
_entity_poly.pdbx_seq_one_letter_code
_entity_poly.pdbx_strand_id
1 'polypeptide(L)'
;MKNLVVFDLDGVITNEEAYWDAAGLTLHELYYSPRYWNLDASILGADGQYHPVVTAEESRRTSRAILPEAEILAIKARAINSNWDSCYVAACLSLIDLLAFVPDLQSLLPLRPWDAAWLTAFRKQSTQLKLPRESPLFVRRSDQYGERGSTDTQHGASLFDMPIFEGCVGLALINRFDLYASERLGYPIKDVFSRYSPFWSFCRDIFQEWYLGDSLYASTYGHLSKQQGKPGCIHFEQPLLPLEAVQLTLETLQSQGYLLGFATGRTQQEALYPLEMYGLHRYFDEEHSATYDDIERAEAVLRAHGDHTLLSKPHPFQFLVAADHSDQNFNGLLESMERLETTLLEDSSAPRTSLAKNESFVVVGDSTSDILGGRAAGAITVAVLTGARTAEARKLLEQSRPDFTIEDMTRLPKLLEEIDSLAAIQRLQFSEKEKAERLLRRWFARHMQLYPESVTLTPKAVSLNSFNGFYRLNGEEYFFKTHVEEQGILAEYYHADLLHQAGYNIVKPLKALHEGGRQMVIYPVVRWPVIFDLVHAIEAGSAEDDGFETVIAAEKRECARLLSIYDQTMMRSPAEEHARAPIHQLFWHRLAGERFKSFYQGKVVTLPGQGTSGYVQGIPFEELLQYRWTVYNTYGTVVTGEWKRPTLGGLIERTFSILTRPLPDAIPRSST
;
A
#
# COMPACT_ATOMS: atom_id res chain seq x y z
N MET A 1 19.67 -5.02 -2.73
CA MET A 1 18.22 -4.86 -2.47
C MET A 1 17.55 -4.56 -3.78
N LYS A 2 16.63 -5.44 -4.17
CA LYS A 2 15.94 -5.41 -5.46
C LYS A 2 14.69 -4.53 -5.30
N ASN A 3 14.47 -3.59 -6.23
CA ASN A 3 13.24 -2.79 -6.25
C ASN A 3 12.10 -3.65 -6.78
N LEU A 4 11.46 -4.43 -5.91
CA LEU A 4 10.53 -5.45 -6.35
C LEU A 4 9.09 -4.92 -6.48
N VAL A 5 8.45 -5.27 -7.59
CA VAL A 5 7.00 -5.21 -7.78
C VAL A 5 6.49 -6.64 -7.98
N VAL A 6 5.62 -7.10 -7.09
CA VAL A 6 4.95 -8.40 -7.17
C VAL A 6 3.52 -8.17 -7.64
N PHE A 7 3.20 -8.69 -8.82
CA PHE A 7 1.86 -8.63 -9.40
C PHE A 7 1.03 -9.84 -9.00
N ASP A 8 -0.27 -9.66 -8.76
CA ASP A 8 -1.20 -10.73 -9.09
C ASP A 8 -1.26 -10.90 -10.61
N LEU A 9 -1.60 -12.10 -11.08
CA LEU A 9 -1.81 -12.33 -12.51
C LEU A 9 -3.26 -12.03 -12.88
N ASP A 10 -4.20 -12.69 -12.20
CA ASP A 10 -5.62 -12.56 -12.47
C ASP A 10 -6.11 -11.16 -12.11
N GLY A 11 -6.94 -10.56 -12.97
CA GLY A 11 -7.48 -9.22 -12.72
C GLY A 11 -6.47 -8.07 -12.85
N VAL A 12 -5.18 -8.38 -13.13
CA VAL A 12 -4.11 -7.40 -13.34
C VAL A 12 -3.42 -7.59 -14.70
N ILE A 13 -2.86 -8.77 -14.98
CA ILE A 13 -2.10 -9.10 -16.19
C ILE A 13 -2.94 -9.95 -17.14
N THR A 14 -3.50 -11.04 -16.63
CA THR A 14 -4.36 -11.99 -17.36
C THR A 14 -5.82 -11.76 -16.99
N ASN A 15 -6.72 -12.04 -17.94
CA ASN A 15 -8.13 -12.15 -17.59
C ASN A 15 -8.46 -13.56 -17.07
N GLU A 16 -9.65 -13.73 -16.52
CA GLU A 16 -10.10 -15.02 -15.96
C GLU A 16 -11.14 -15.72 -16.86
N GLU A 17 -11.38 -15.22 -18.07
CA GLU A 17 -12.49 -15.71 -18.90
C GLU A 17 -12.32 -17.19 -19.27
N ALA A 18 -11.09 -17.63 -19.54
CA ALA A 18 -10.78 -19.01 -19.86
C ALA A 18 -11.06 -19.96 -18.67
N TYR A 19 -10.80 -19.52 -17.45
CA TYR A 19 -11.16 -20.26 -16.23
C TYR A 19 -12.67 -20.37 -16.08
N TRP A 20 -13.38 -19.27 -16.31
CA TRP A 20 -14.83 -19.25 -16.24
C TRP A 20 -15.44 -20.13 -17.34
N ASP A 21 -14.82 -20.14 -18.53
CA ASP A 21 -15.19 -21.01 -19.65
C ASP A 21 -15.07 -22.48 -19.21
N ALA A 22 -13.92 -22.90 -18.66
CA ALA A 22 -13.73 -24.25 -18.12
C ALA A 22 -14.71 -24.60 -16.98
N ALA A 23 -15.07 -23.66 -16.11
CA ALA A 23 -15.99 -23.88 -15.00
C ALA A 23 -17.41 -24.24 -15.50
N GLY A 24 -17.95 -23.47 -16.44
CA GLY A 24 -19.26 -23.79 -17.02
C GLY A 24 -19.23 -25.03 -17.92
N LEU A 25 -18.12 -25.31 -18.63
CA LEU A 25 -17.96 -26.54 -19.41
C LEU A 25 -17.87 -27.80 -18.53
N THR A 26 -17.27 -27.68 -17.34
CA THR A 26 -17.27 -28.74 -16.33
C THR A 26 -18.69 -29.08 -15.90
N LEU A 27 -19.51 -28.06 -15.61
CA LEU A 27 -20.93 -28.26 -15.27
C LEU A 27 -21.73 -28.81 -16.45
N HIS A 28 -21.46 -28.33 -17.67
CA HIS A 28 -22.09 -28.84 -18.89
C HIS A 28 -21.79 -30.33 -19.09
N GLU A 29 -20.54 -30.75 -18.90
CA GLU A 29 -20.16 -32.16 -18.97
C GLU A 29 -20.83 -32.97 -17.84
N LEU A 30 -20.84 -32.47 -16.60
CA LEU A 30 -21.55 -33.12 -15.49
C LEU A 30 -23.03 -33.33 -15.83
N TYR A 31 -23.69 -32.31 -16.38
CA TYR A 31 -25.11 -32.32 -16.74
C TYR A 31 -25.42 -33.31 -17.85
N TYR A 32 -24.64 -33.33 -18.93
CA TYR A 32 -25.06 -34.00 -20.17
C TYR A 32 -24.22 -35.22 -20.54
N SER A 33 -23.03 -35.41 -19.97
CA SER A 33 -22.25 -36.60 -20.29
C SER A 33 -22.89 -37.86 -19.72
N PRO A 34 -23.02 -38.96 -20.52
CA PRO A 34 -23.46 -40.27 -20.04
C PRO A 34 -22.56 -40.84 -18.93
N ARG A 35 -21.34 -40.31 -18.79
CA ARG A 35 -20.40 -40.66 -17.72
C ARG A 35 -20.88 -40.18 -16.35
N TYR A 36 -21.63 -39.06 -16.30
CA TYR A 36 -22.00 -38.36 -15.07
C TYR A 36 -23.53 -38.33 -14.86
N TRP A 37 -24.20 -37.18 -14.92
CA TRP A 37 -25.61 -37.04 -14.54
C TRP A 37 -26.61 -37.29 -15.68
N ASN A 38 -26.18 -37.10 -16.93
CA ASN A 38 -26.93 -37.45 -18.15
C ASN A 38 -28.40 -36.99 -18.13
N LEU A 39 -28.63 -35.71 -17.81
CA LEU A 39 -29.94 -35.13 -17.55
C LEU A 39 -30.80 -34.96 -18.81
N ASP A 40 -30.17 -34.74 -19.96
CA ASP A 40 -30.85 -34.57 -21.24
C ASP A 40 -30.03 -35.21 -22.37
N ALA A 41 -30.55 -36.31 -22.91
CA ALA A 41 -29.92 -37.03 -24.01
C ALA A 41 -30.03 -36.30 -25.37
N SER A 42 -30.86 -35.25 -25.47
CA SER A 42 -31.02 -34.49 -26.73
C SER A 42 -29.80 -33.66 -27.11
N ILE A 43 -28.88 -33.42 -26.17
CA ILE A 43 -27.62 -32.72 -26.38
C ILE A 43 -26.52 -33.66 -26.93
N LEU A 44 -26.73 -34.98 -26.88
CA LEU A 44 -25.75 -35.96 -27.37
C LEU A 44 -25.68 -35.97 -28.90
N GLY A 45 -24.52 -36.36 -29.42
CA GLY A 45 -24.34 -36.59 -30.85
C GLY A 45 -25.25 -37.71 -31.36
N ALA A 46 -25.35 -37.82 -32.69
CA ALA A 46 -26.13 -38.89 -33.33
C ALA A 46 -25.64 -40.31 -32.98
N ASP A 47 -24.40 -40.43 -32.50
CA ASP A 47 -23.77 -41.64 -31.97
C ASP A 47 -24.09 -41.91 -30.49
N GLY A 48 -24.90 -41.06 -29.86
CA GLY A 48 -25.25 -41.13 -28.44
C GLY A 48 -24.09 -40.77 -27.51
N GLN A 49 -23.03 -40.13 -28.02
CA GLN A 49 -21.88 -39.71 -27.24
C GLN A 49 -21.91 -38.22 -26.91
N TYR A 50 -21.24 -37.87 -25.81
CA TYR A 50 -20.97 -36.48 -25.48
C TYR A 50 -19.75 -36.01 -26.26
N HIS A 51 -19.89 -34.91 -27.01
CA HIS A 51 -18.83 -34.31 -27.81
C HIS A 51 -18.41 -32.98 -27.18
N PRO A 52 -17.17 -32.87 -26.66
CA PRO A 52 -16.65 -31.59 -26.22
C PRO A 52 -16.70 -30.52 -27.32
N VAL A 53 -17.03 -29.29 -26.93
CA VAL A 53 -16.88 -28.12 -27.81
C VAL A 53 -15.39 -27.81 -28.02
N VAL A 54 -15.03 -27.34 -29.21
CA VAL A 54 -13.62 -27.28 -29.65
C VAL A 54 -13.11 -25.87 -29.90
N THR A 55 -14.00 -24.89 -30.18
CA THR A 55 -13.60 -23.51 -30.44
C THR A 55 -13.76 -22.63 -29.19
N ALA A 56 -12.99 -21.55 -29.10
CA ALA A 56 -13.08 -20.59 -28.00
C ALA A 56 -14.49 -19.96 -27.89
N GLU A 57 -15.08 -19.57 -29.03
CA GLU A 57 -16.41 -18.95 -29.09
C GLU A 57 -17.51 -19.90 -28.61
N GLU A 58 -17.49 -21.15 -29.08
CA GLU A 58 -18.46 -22.17 -28.63
C GLU A 58 -18.25 -22.56 -27.18
N SER A 59 -17.00 -22.64 -26.72
CA SER A 59 -16.65 -22.90 -25.32
C SER A 59 -17.27 -21.85 -24.41
N ARG A 60 -17.06 -20.57 -24.72
CA ARG A 60 -17.61 -19.45 -23.95
C ARG A 60 -19.13 -19.43 -23.97
N ARG A 61 -19.74 -19.57 -25.15
CA ARG A 61 -21.21 -19.59 -25.30
C ARG A 61 -21.84 -20.72 -24.49
N THR A 62 -21.29 -21.93 -24.59
CA THR A 62 -21.81 -23.12 -23.90
C THR A 62 -21.60 -23.00 -22.40
N SER A 63 -20.42 -22.54 -21.98
CA SER A 63 -20.10 -22.29 -20.58
C SER A 63 -21.06 -21.28 -19.95
N ARG A 64 -21.25 -20.11 -20.57
CA ARG A 64 -22.09 -19.04 -20.03
C ARG A 64 -23.59 -19.36 -20.08
N ALA A 65 -24.02 -20.29 -20.93
CA ALA A 65 -25.39 -20.82 -20.89
C ALA A 65 -25.66 -21.67 -19.64
N ILE A 66 -24.64 -22.34 -19.10
CA ILE A 66 -24.73 -23.17 -17.89
C ILE A 66 -24.35 -22.40 -16.62
N LEU A 67 -23.33 -21.57 -16.68
CA LEU A 67 -22.85 -20.75 -15.57
C LEU A 67 -22.74 -19.29 -16.04
N PRO A 68 -23.85 -18.52 -15.96
CA PRO A 68 -23.85 -17.12 -16.36
C PRO A 68 -22.85 -16.29 -15.56
N GLU A 69 -22.30 -15.24 -16.18
CA GLU A 69 -21.29 -14.37 -15.55
C GLU A 69 -21.76 -13.77 -14.22
N ALA A 70 -23.04 -13.40 -14.11
CA ALA A 70 -23.61 -12.87 -12.88
C ALA A 70 -23.47 -13.84 -11.69
N GLU A 71 -23.59 -15.15 -11.93
CA GLU A 71 -23.45 -16.17 -10.88
C GLU A 71 -21.98 -16.35 -10.48
N ILE A 72 -21.06 -16.31 -11.45
CA ILE A 72 -19.62 -16.36 -11.19
C ILE A 72 -19.21 -15.17 -10.31
N LEU A 73 -19.68 -13.97 -10.66
CA LEU A 73 -19.43 -12.76 -9.89
C LEU A 73 -20.07 -12.83 -8.50
N ALA A 74 -21.28 -13.39 -8.36
CA ALA A 74 -21.93 -13.57 -7.06
C ALA A 74 -21.14 -14.53 -6.14
N ILE A 75 -20.59 -15.61 -6.70
CA ILE A 75 -19.71 -16.54 -5.97
C ILE A 75 -18.41 -15.84 -5.55
N LYS A 76 -17.74 -15.13 -6.48
CA LYS A 76 -16.50 -14.41 -6.20
C LYS A 76 -16.69 -13.30 -5.16
N ALA A 77 -17.85 -12.62 -5.16
CA ALA A 77 -18.19 -11.60 -4.16
C ALA A 77 -18.20 -12.13 -2.71
N ARG A 78 -18.28 -13.46 -2.52
CA ARG A 78 -18.16 -14.12 -1.20
C ARG A 78 -16.73 -14.53 -0.85
N ALA A 79 -15.72 -13.89 -1.45
CA ALA A 79 -14.30 -14.19 -1.24
C ALA A 79 -13.89 -15.63 -1.63
N ILE A 80 -14.60 -16.23 -2.58
CA ILE A 80 -14.24 -17.52 -3.18
C ILE A 80 -13.45 -17.22 -4.45
N ASN A 81 -12.14 -17.05 -4.29
CA ASN A 81 -11.28 -16.51 -5.34
C ASN A 81 -10.63 -17.59 -6.23
N SER A 82 -10.50 -18.84 -5.74
CA SER A 82 -10.01 -19.95 -6.56
C SER A 82 -11.04 -20.33 -7.62
N ASN A 83 -10.62 -20.39 -8.88
CA ASN A 83 -11.49 -20.78 -9.98
C ASN A 83 -11.98 -22.24 -9.86
N TRP A 84 -11.19 -23.13 -9.24
CA TRP A 84 -11.63 -24.49 -8.89
C TRP A 84 -12.78 -24.44 -7.88
N ASP A 85 -12.68 -23.57 -6.88
CA ASP A 85 -13.69 -23.45 -5.84
C ASP A 85 -14.96 -22.77 -6.35
N SER A 86 -14.85 -21.80 -7.27
CA SER A 86 -16.02 -21.23 -7.93
C SER A 86 -16.77 -22.29 -8.75
N CYS A 87 -16.06 -23.13 -9.51
CA CYS A 87 -16.66 -24.25 -10.23
C CYS A 87 -17.30 -25.25 -9.26
N TYR A 88 -16.60 -25.60 -8.18
CA TYR A 88 -17.08 -26.56 -7.20
C TYR A 88 -18.34 -26.10 -6.47
N VAL A 89 -18.42 -24.81 -6.09
CA VAL A 89 -19.62 -24.21 -5.51
C VAL A 89 -20.82 -24.41 -6.42
N ALA A 90 -20.68 -24.07 -7.71
CA ALA A 90 -21.76 -24.25 -8.67
C ALA A 90 -22.14 -25.73 -8.85
N ALA A 91 -21.16 -26.65 -8.83
CA ALA A 91 -21.41 -28.09 -8.91
C ALA A 91 -22.15 -28.64 -7.68
N CYS A 92 -21.79 -28.18 -6.48
CA CYS A 92 -22.46 -28.54 -5.22
C CYS A 92 -23.91 -28.09 -5.24
N LEU A 93 -24.16 -26.81 -5.53
CA LEU A 93 -25.51 -26.24 -5.55
C LEU A 93 -26.40 -26.95 -6.56
N SER A 94 -25.85 -27.21 -7.75
CA SER A 94 -26.55 -27.92 -8.81
C SER A 94 -26.89 -29.35 -8.42
N LEU A 95 -25.96 -30.10 -7.81
CA LEU A 95 -26.20 -31.46 -7.37
C LEU A 95 -27.20 -31.53 -6.20
N ILE A 96 -27.07 -30.64 -5.20
CA ILE A 96 -28.01 -30.57 -4.07
C ILE A 96 -29.42 -30.29 -4.57
N ASP A 97 -29.57 -29.36 -5.51
CA ASP A 97 -30.88 -29.07 -6.10
C ASP A 97 -31.43 -30.27 -6.88
N LEU A 98 -30.61 -30.96 -7.69
CA LEU A 98 -31.03 -32.17 -8.40
C LEU A 98 -31.46 -33.29 -7.43
N LEU A 99 -30.72 -33.50 -6.35
CA LEU A 99 -31.04 -34.48 -5.32
C LEU A 99 -32.34 -34.17 -4.57
N ALA A 100 -32.73 -32.89 -4.48
CA ALA A 100 -34.02 -32.53 -3.90
C ALA A 100 -35.22 -32.94 -4.77
N PHE A 101 -34.99 -33.26 -6.05
CA PHE A 101 -36.04 -33.67 -7.00
C PHE A 101 -36.06 -35.16 -7.33
N VAL A 102 -35.07 -35.95 -6.89
CA VAL A 102 -35.05 -37.38 -7.21
C VAL A 102 -36.21 -38.12 -6.54
N PRO A 103 -36.83 -39.13 -7.20
CA PRO A 103 -37.97 -39.85 -6.65
C PRO A 103 -37.65 -40.66 -5.37
N ASP A 104 -36.44 -41.21 -5.27
CA ASP A 104 -36.00 -42.04 -4.14
C ASP A 104 -34.56 -41.69 -3.72
N LEU A 105 -34.44 -40.59 -2.97
CA LEU A 105 -33.16 -40.15 -2.41
C LEU A 105 -32.56 -41.17 -1.43
N GLN A 106 -33.39 -41.91 -0.68
CA GLN A 106 -32.92 -42.86 0.32
C GLN A 106 -32.06 -43.96 -0.31
N SER A 107 -32.42 -44.42 -1.50
CA SER A 107 -31.62 -45.41 -2.26
C SER A 107 -30.25 -44.90 -2.73
N LEU A 108 -30.02 -43.58 -2.71
CA LEU A 108 -28.74 -42.96 -3.07
C LEU A 108 -27.85 -42.69 -1.85
N LEU A 109 -28.32 -42.96 -0.63
CA LEU A 109 -27.53 -42.76 0.59
C LEU A 109 -26.65 -43.99 0.90
N PRO A 110 -25.40 -43.80 1.38
CA PRO A 110 -24.71 -42.52 1.53
C PRO A 110 -24.31 -41.91 0.18
N LEU A 111 -24.39 -40.58 0.07
CA LEU A 111 -24.05 -39.88 -1.18
C LEU A 111 -22.57 -40.08 -1.52
N ARG A 112 -22.29 -40.49 -2.76
CA ARG A 112 -20.95 -40.65 -3.31
C ARG A 112 -20.89 -40.18 -4.77
N PRO A 113 -21.07 -38.88 -5.04
CA PRO A 113 -21.17 -38.37 -6.41
C PRO A 113 -19.93 -38.56 -7.30
N TRP A 114 -18.81 -39.00 -6.72
CA TRP A 114 -17.59 -39.39 -7.42
C TRP A 114 -17.54 -40.89 -7.79
N ASP A 115 -18.42 -41.72 -7.22
CA ASP A 115 -18.42 -43.18 -7.40
C ASP A 115 -19.21 -43.61 -8.64
N ALA A 116 -18.66 -44.53 -9.43
CA ALA A 116 -19.26 -44.97 -10.69
C ALA A 116 -20.60 -45.71 -10.51
N ALA A 117 -20.74 -46.51 -9.44
CA ALA A 117 -21.98 -47.22 -9.14
C ALA A 117 -23.05 -46.23 -8.66
N TRP A 118 -22.68 -45.26 -7.83
CA TRP A 118 -23.55 -44.19 -7.39
C TRP A 118 -24.05 -43.35 -8.57
N LEU A 119 -23.15 -42.91 -9.47
CA LEU A 119 -23.52 -42.16 -10.68
C LEU A 119 -24.48 -42.95 -11.57
N THR A 120 -24.29 -44.27 -11.68
CA THR A 120 -25.21 -45.14 -12.42
C THR A 120 -26.59 -45.21 -11.76
N ALA A 121 -26.66 -45.30 -10.43
CA ALA A 121 -27.92 -45.28 -9.69
C ALA A 121 -28.63 -43.94 -9.81
N PHE A 122 -27.89 -42.83 -9.69
CA PHE A 122 -28.41 -41.48 -9.85
C PHE A 122 -28.98 -41.26 -11.25
N ARG A 123 -28.29 -41.67 -12.32
CA ARG A 123 -28.79 -41.59 -13.70
C ARG A 123 -30.12 -42.32 -13.92
N LYS A 124 -30.31 -43.48 -13.29
CA LYS A 124 -31.57 -44.24 -13.40
C LYS A 124 -32.75 -43.42 -12.87
N GLN A 125 -32.53 -42.65 -11.81
CA GLN A 125 -33.53 -41.76 -11.24
C GLN A 125 -33.63 -40.44 -12.01
N SER A 126 -32.53 -39.95 -12.59
CA SER A 126 -32.51 -38.65 -13.28
C SER A 126 -33.36 -38.63 -14.56
N THR A 127 -33.51 -39.76 -15.24
CA THR A 127 -34.42 -39.89 -16.42
C THR A 127 -35.89 -39.59 -16.10
N GLN A 128 -36.28 -39.63 -14.83
CA GLN A 128 -37.63 -39.34 -14.36
C GLN A 128 -37.79 -37.90 -13.85
N LEU A 129 -36.70 -37.12 -13.78
CA LEU A 129 -36.74 -35.73 -13.35
C LEU A 129 -37.46 -34.89 -14.39
N LYS A 130 -38.62 -34.34 -14.02
CA LYS A 130 -39.27 -33.27 -14.78
C LYS A 130 -38.57 -31.95 -14.48
N LEU A 131 -37.41 -31.75 -15.10
CA LEU A 131 -36.69 -30.49 -15.01
C LEU A 131 -37.49 -29.39 -15.75
N PRO A 132 -37.66 -28.19 -15.17
CA PRO A 132 -38.20 -27.04 -15.91
C PRO A 132 -37.33 -26.77 -17.15
N ARG A 133 -37.96 -26.55 -18.31
CA ARG A 133 -37.27 -26.42 -19.62
C ARG A 133 -36.46 -25.13 -19.82
N GLU A 134 -36.39 -24.25 -18.82
CA GLU A 134 -35.79 -22.92 -18.95
C GLU A 134 -34.75 -22.68 -17.84
N SER A 135 -33.47 -22.72 -18.23
CA SER A 135 -32.25 -22.37 -17.47
C SER A 135 -31.86 -23.25 -16.26
N PRO A 136 -30.58 -23.27 -15.84
CA PRO A 136 -30.08 -24.17 -14.79
C PRO A 136 -30.85 -24.00 -13.47
N LEU A 137 -31.13 -25.09 -12.77
CA LEU A 137 -32.00 -25.16 -11.58
C LEU A 137 -31.63 -24.15 -10.46
N PHE A 138 -30.36 -23.81 -10.31
CA PHE A 138 -29.87 -22.86 -9.30
C PHE A 138 -30.20 -21.39 -9.63
N VAL A 139 -30.29 -21.02 -10.92
CA VAL A 139 -30.47 -19.63 -11.39
C VAL A 139 -31.85 -19.04 -11.01
N ARG A 140 -32.88 -19.88 -10.79
CA ARG A 140 -34.23 -19.40 -10.46
C ARG A 140 -34.43 -18.90 -9.02
N ARG A 141 -33.53 -19.18 -8.07
CA ARG A 141 -33.80 -18.86 -6.66
C ARG A 141 -33.51 -17.43 -6.25
N SER A 142 -32.66 -16.69 -6.99
CA SER A 142 -32.50 -15.24 -6.80
C SER A 142 -33.84 -14.49 -6.98
N ASP A 143 -34.73 -15.02 -7.83
CA ASP A 143 -36.04 -14.44 -8.10
C ASP A 143 -37.16 -14.89 -7.13
N GLN A 144 -37.03 -16.05 -6.48
CA GLN A 144 -38.13 -16.64 -5.68
C GLN A 144 -38.19 -16.16 -4.22
N TYR A 145 -37.12 -15.55 -3.69
CA TYR A 145 -37.14 -14.91 -2.36
C TYR A 145 -37.70 -13.48 -2.37
N GLY A 146 -38.06 -12.95 -3.55
CA GLY A 146 -38.87 -11.73 -3.66
C GLY A 146 -40.35 -12.02 -3.39
N GLU A 147 -40.75 -12.09 -2.12
CA GLU A 147 -42.18 -12.19 -1.80
C GLU A 147 -42.95 -10.95 -2.28
N ARG A 148 -44.18 -11.24 -2.71
CA ARG A 148 -45.18 -10.31 -3.22
C ARG A 148 -45.39 -9.11 -2.30
N GLY A 149 -45.13 -7.91 -2.83
CA GLY A 149 -45.78 -6.69 -2.37
C GLY A 149 -44.89 -5.66 -1.70
N SER A 150 -43.94 -5.08 -2.43
CA SER A 150 -43.59 -3.67 -2.23
C SER A 150 -42.97 -3.12 -3.51
N THR A 151 -43.51 -2.01 -3.99
CA THR A 151 -42.93 -1.19 -5.05
C THR A 151 -41.71 -0.45 -4.50
N ASP A 152 -40.59 -1.15 -4.39
CA ASP A 152 -39.27 -0.54 -4.29
C ASP A 152 -38.26 -1.46 -4.99
N THR A 153 -37.33 -0.84 -5.72
CA THR A 153 -36.38 -1.42 -6.67
C THR A 153 -35.79 -2.78 -6.25
N GLN A 154 -36.22 -3.84 -6.95
CA GLN A 154 -35.87 -5.24 -6.72
C GLN A 154 -34.35 -5.50 -6.90
N HIS A 155 -33.65 -5.76 -5.80
CA HIS A 155 -32.50 -6.67 -5.78
C HIS A 155 -33.01 -8.03 -5.34
N GLY A 156 -32.97 -9.04 -6.21
CA GLY A 156 -33.31 -10.43 -5.82
C GLY A 156 -32.34 -10.92 -4.73
N ALA A 157 -32.87 -11.55 -3.68
CA ALA A 157 -32.03 -12.04 -2.57
C ALA A 157 -31.15 -13.21 -3.08
N SER A 158 -29.83 -13.11 -2.86
CA SER A 158 -28.89 -14.17 -3.27
C SER A 158 -29.11 -15.42 -2.42
N LEU A 159 -28.86 -16.63 -2.96
CA LEU A 159 -28.83 -17.86 -2.15
C LEU A 159 -27.91 -17.69 -0.92
N PHE A 160 -26.79 -17.01 -1.12
CA PHE A 160 -25.81 -16.81 -0.06
C PHE A 160 -26.28 -15.83 1.04
N ASP A 161 -27.46 -15.20 0.89
CA ASP A 161 -28.10 -14.37 1.93
C ASP A 161 -28.98 -15.20 2.89
N MET A 162 -29.11 -16.51 2.66
CA MET A 162 -29.83 -17.39 3.59
C MET A 162 -29.15 -17.41 4.97
N PRO A 163 -29.91 -17.49 6.09
CA PRO A 163 -29.35 -17.50 7.46
C PRO A 163 -28.26 -18.55 7.69
N ILE A 164 -28.32 -19.68 6.98
CA ILE A 164 -27.33 -20.75 7.10
C ILE A 164 -25.92 -20.32 6.64
N PHE A 165 -25.84 -19.34 5.73
CA PHE A 165 -24.61 -18.78 5.17
C PHE A 165 -24.27 -17.39 5.76
N GLU A 166 -25.04 -16.89 6.73
CA GLU A 166 -24.82 -15.59 7.35
C GLU A 166 -23.40 -15.50 7.95
N GLY A 167 -22.67 -14.43 7.60
CA GLY A 167 -21.29 -14.20 8.04
C GLY A 167 -20.23 -15.14 7.45
N CYS A 168 -20.62 -16.15 6.64
CA CYS A 168 -19.69 -17.08 6.02
C CYS A 168 -19.15 -16.52 4.69
N VAL A 169 -17.82 -16.53 4.54
CA VAL A 169 -17.10 -16.15 3.32
C VAL A 169 -15.97 -17.14 3.04
N GLY A 170 -15.48 -17.17 1.81
CA GLY A 170 -14.38 -18.04 1.37
C GLY A 170 -14.65 -19.50 1.70
N LEU A 171 -13.67 -20.16 2.33
CA LEU A 171 -13.74 -21.58 2.65
C LEU A 171 -14.77 -21.93 3.73
N ALA A 172 -15.06 -21.01 4.64
CA ALA A 172 -16.11 -21.21 5.65
C ALA A 172 -17.48 -21.39 5.00
N LEU A 173 -17.73 -20.72 3.88
CA LEU A 173 -18.95 -20.87 3.09
C LEU A 173 -19.04 -22.26 2.45
N ILE A 174 -17.97 -22.73 1.78
CA ILE A 174 -17.95 -24.06 1.14
C ILE A 174 -18.15 -25.17 2.18
N ASN A 175 -17.49 -25.07 3.33
CA ASN A 175 -17.63 -26.04 4.41
C ASN A 175 -19.03 -26.06 5.06
N ARG A 176 -19.90 -25.09 4.74
CA ARG A 176 -21.29 -25.07 5.16
C ARG A 176 -22.21 -25.90 4.27
N PHE A 177 -21.75 -26.34 3.09
CA PHE A 177 -22.62 -27.04 2.13
C PHE A 177 -23.11 -28.41 2.59
N ASP A 178 -22.38 -29.14 3.45
CA ASP A 178 -22.90 -30.37 4.05
C ASP A 178 -24.12 -30.09 4.95
N LEU A 179 -24.07 -29.01 5.74
CA LEU A 179 -25.22 -28.61 6.55
C LEU A 179 -26.37 -28.14 5.66
N TYR A 180 -26.07 -27.32 4.65
CA TYR A 180 -27.07 -26.88 3.68
C TYR A 180 -27.76 -28.05 2.98
N ALA A 181 -26.99 -29.01 2.50
CA ALA A 181 -27.50 -30.25 1.92
C ALA A 181 -28.34 -31.02 2.93
N SER A 182 -27.92 -31.09 4.20
CA SER A 182 -28.67 -31.80 5.23
C SER A 182 -30.05 -31.19 5.48
N GLU A 183 -30.11 -29.86 5.62
CA GLU A 183 -31.38 -29.13 5.79
C GLU A 183 -32.27 -29.25 4.55
N ARG A 184 -31.66 -29.16 3.36
CA ARG A 184 -32.40 -29.16 2.11
C ARG A 184 -32.97 -30.53 1.75
N LEU A 185 -32.20 -31.59 2.01
CA LEU A 185 -32.53 -32.96 1.64
C LEU A 185 -33.26 -33.72 2.76
N GLY A 186 -33.22 -33.22 4.00
CA GLY A 186 -33.86 -33.87 5.15
C GLY A 186 -33.12 -35.10 5.67
N TYR A 187 -31.85 -35.28 5.31
CA TYR A 187 -30.98 -36.39 5.75
C TYR A 187 -29.64 -35.86 6.26
N PRO A 188 -28.99 -36.50 7.24
CA PRO A 188 -27.66 -36.09 7.67
C PRO A 188 -26.64 -36.35 6.54
N ILE A 189 -26.09 -35.27 5.99
CA ILE A 189 -25.00 -35.29 5.00
C ILE A 189 -23.71 -34.84 5.68
N LYS A 190 -22.63 -35.58 5.46
CA LYS A 190 -21.32 -35.30 6.03
C LYS A 190 -20.21 -35.75 5.09
N ASP A 191 -19.18 -34.91 4.94
CA ASP A 191 -17.96 -35.17 4.17
C ASP A 191 -18.22 -35.40 2.67
N VAL A 192 -19.27 -34.76 2.12
CA VAL A 192 -19.68 -34.89 0.70
C VAL A 192 -19.47 -33.58 -0.06
N PHE A 193 -19.84 -32.44 0.51
CA PHE A 193 -19.81 -31.12 -0.13
C PHE A 193 -18.81 -30.15 0.51
N SER A 194 -17.98 -30.63 1.45
CA SER A 194 -16.90 -29.86 2.05
C SER A 194 -15.71 -29.68 1.09
N ARG A 195 -14.87 -28.67 1.33
CA ARG A 195 -13.77 -28.27 0.42
C ARG A 195 -12.74 -29.38 0.15
N TYR A 196 -12.51 -30.27 1.10
CA TYR A 196 -11.56 -31.39 0.97
C TYR A 196 -12.27 -32.75 0.81
N SER A 197 -13.54 -32.73 0.43
CA SER A 197 -14.28 -33.95 0.13
C SER A 197 -13.76 -34.62 -1.15
N PRO A 198 -13.98 -35.93 -1.32
CA PRO A 198 -13.71 -36.59 -2.59
C PRO A 198 -14.48 -35.99 -3.78
N PHE A 199 -15.63 -35.35 -3.54
CA PHE A 199 -16.37 -34.66 -4.59
C PHE A 199 -15.63 -33.42 -5.10
N TRP A 200 -14.92 -32.69 -4.22
CA TRP A 200 -14.11 -31.56 -4.65
C TRP A 200 -13.01 -31.98 -5.61
N SER A 201 -12.23 -33.01 -5.26
CA SER A 201 -11.20 -33.56 -6.13
C SER A 201 -11.78 -34.05 -7.46
N PHE A 202 -12.94 -34.71 -7.41
CA PHE A 202 -13.65 -35.16 -8.61
C PHE A 202 -14.03 -34.01 -9.55
N CYS A 203 -14.58 -32.91 -9.04
CA CYS A 203 -14.91 -31.72 -9.84
C CYS A 203 -13.65 -31.02 -10.36
N ARG A 204 -12.61 -30.88 -9.53
CA ARG A 204 -11.32 -30.32 -9.93
C ARG A 204 -10.70 -31.11 -11.07
N ASP A 205 -10.74 -32.44 -11.04
CA ASP A 205 -10.15 -33.26 -12.10
C ASP A 205 -10.85 -33.03 -13.45
N ILE A 206 -12.19 -32.95 -13.47
CA ILE A 206 -12.96 -32.64 -14.70
C ILE A 206 -12.65 -31.22 -15.17
N PHE A 207 -12.55 -30.27 -14.25
CA PHE A 207 -12.15 -28.90 -14.53
C PHE A 207 -10.78 -28.85 -15.19
N GLN A 208 -9.80 -29.55 -14.64
CA GLN A 208 -8.43 -29.62 -15.16
C GLN A 208 -8.38 -30.23 -16.56
N GLU A 209 -9.16 -31.27 -16.82
CA GLU A 209 -9.29 -31.83 -18.17
C GLU A 209 -9.79 -30.77 -19.18
N TRP A 210 -10.74 -29.92 -18.81
CA TRP A 210 -11.24 -28.83 -19.67
C TRP A 210 -10.25 -27.68 -19.82
N TYR A 211 -9.66 -27.25 -18.70
CA TYR A 211 -8.79 -26.08 -18.70
C TYR A 211 -7.49 -26.37 -19.46
N LEU A 212 -6.80 -27.47 -19.15
CA LEU A 212 -5.55 -27.83 -19.82
C LEU A 212 -5.79 -28.42 -21.22
N GLY A 213 -6.90 -29.14 -21.41
CA GLY A 213 -7.15 -29.89 -22.65
C GLY A 213 -6.33 -31.18 -22.72
N ASP A 214 -6.68 -32.06 -23.66
CA ASP A 214 -6.19 -33.45 -23.64
C ASP A 214 -4.66 -33.59 -23.67
N SER A 215 -3.99 -32.75 -24.46
CA SER A 215 -2.54 -32.82 -24.64
C SER A 215 -1.76 -32.39 -23.40
N LEU A 216 -2.07 -31.21 -22.85
CA LEU A 216 -1.41 -30.68 -21.65
C LEU A 216 -1.83 -31.47 -20.40
N TYR A 217 -3.09 -31.88 -20.32
CA TYR A 217 -3.55 -32.71 -19.20
C TYR A 217 -2.78 -34.04 -19.14
N ALA A 218 -2.60 -34.71 -20.29
CA ALA A 218 -1.87 -35.97 -20.34
C ALA A 218 -0.38 -35.82 -19.99
N SER A 219 0.27 -34.72 -20.38
CA SER A 219 1.66 -34.47 -20.01
C SER A 219 1.82 -34.12 -18.52
N THR A 220 0.85 -33.43 -17.92
CA THR A 220 0.88 -33.03 -16.51
C THR A 220 0.54 -34.17 -15.56
N TYR A 221 -0.55 -34.90 -15.83
CA TYR A 221 -1.08 -35.92 -14.92
C TYR A 221 -0.65 -37.35 -15.29
N GLY A 222 0.03 -37.54 -16.42
CA GLY A 222 0.56 -38.84 -16.85
C GLY A 222 -0.51 -39.84 -17.32
N HIS A 223 -1.75 -39.39 -17.51
CA HIS A 223 -2.84 -40.21 -18.04
C HIS A 223 -3.81 -39.37 -18.89
N LEU A 224 -4.54 -40.03 -19.79
CA LEU A 224 -5.50 -39.38 -20.66
C LEU A 224 -6.73 -38.86 -19.88
N SER A 225 -7.34 -37.76 -20.35
CA SER A 225 -8.64 -37.27 -19.90
C SER A 225 -9.70 -38.36 -19.97
N LYS A 226 -10.61 -38.41 -19.00
CA LYS A 226 -11.73 -39.36 -19.00
C LYS A 226 -12.67 -39.14 -20.18
N GLN A 227 -12.84 -37.89 -20.59
CA GLN A 227 -13.61 -37.48 -21.77
C GLN A 227 -12.67 -36.80 -22.76
N GLN A 228 -12.33 -37.50 -23.83
CA GLN A 228 -11.45 -37.00 -24.90
C GLN A 228 -12.18 -36.03 -25.84
N GLY A 229 -11.42 -35.23 -26.57
CA GLY A 229 -11.86 -34.18 -27.49
C GLY A 229 -11.74 -32.76 -26.92
N LYS A 230 -11.14 -32.58 -25.74
CA LYS A 230 -11.12 -31.28 -25.04
C LYS A 230 -10.01 -30.39 -25.61
N PRO A 231 -10.32 -29.17 -26.10
CA PRO A 231 -9.35 -28.33 -26.78
C PRO A 231 -8.33 -27.71 -25.83
N GLY A 232 -8.69 -27.50 -24.55
CA GLY A 232 -7.90 -26.78 -23.55
C GLY A 232 -8.23 -25.29 -23.53
N CYS A 233 -9.04 -24.87 -22.55
CA CYS A 233 -9.40 -23.45 -22.39
C CYS A 233 -8.19 -22.55 -22.13
N ILE A 234 -7.10 -23.10 -21.58
CA ILE A 234 -5.84 -22.38 -21.35
C ILE A 234 -5.24 -21.80 -22.65
N HIS A 235 -5.54 -22.39 -23.81
CA HIS A 235 -5.12 -21.88 -25.11
C HIS A 235 -5.92 -20.64 -25.57
N PHE A 236 -7.01 -20.32 -24.88
CA PHE A 236 -7.89 -19.18 -25.16
C PHE A 236 -7.70 -18.03 -24.17
N GLU A 237 -6.76 -18.17 -23.23
CA GLU A 237 -6.34 -17.09 -22.33
C GLU A 237 -5.94 -15.86 -23.11
N GLN A 238 -6.21 -14.68 -22.54
CA GLN A 238 -5.82 -13.40 -23.14
C GLN A 238 -5.32 -12.45 -22.05
N PRO A 239 -4.41 -11.52 -22.39
CA PRO A 239 -4.06 -10.44 -21.48
C PRO A 239 -5.31 -9.61 -21.16
N LEU A 240 -5.35 -9.04 -19.96
CA LEU A 240 -6.50 -8.26 -19.50
C LEU A 240 -6.64 -6.92 -20.25
N LEU A 241 -5.50 -6.34 -20.62
CA LEU A 241 -5.38 -5.11 -21.40
C LEU A 241 -4.75 -5.43 -22.77
N PRO A 242 -4.81 -4.51 -23.76
CA PRO A 242 -4.08 -4.70 -25.02
C PRO A 242 -2.62 -5.07 -24.77
N LEU A 243 -2.13 -6.09 -25.48
CA LEU A 243 -0.81 -6.67 -25.23
C LEU A 243 0.31 -5.62 -25.29
N GLU A 244 0.25 -4.68 -26.24
CA GLU A 244 1.24 -3.62 -26.37
C GLU A 244 1.27 -2.70 -25.13
N ALA A 245 0.11 -2.44 -24.52
CA ALA A 245 0.03 -1.62 -23.31
C ALA A 245 0.62 -2.34 -22.10
N VAL A 246 0.38 -3.66 -21.97
CA VAL A 246 0.99 -4.49 -20.92
C VAL A 246 2.51 -4.49 -21.10
N GLN A 247 3.01 -4.82 -22.29
CA GLN A 247 4.45 -4.87 -22.59
C GLN A 247 5.13 -3.52 -22.32
N LEU A 248 4.58 -2.41 -22.81
CA LEU A 248 5.11 -1.08 -22.58
C LEU A 248 5.18 -0.74 -21.08
N THR A 249 4.17 -1.15 -20.32
CA THR A 249 4.13 -0.92 -18.87
C THR A 249 5.24 -1.69 -18.16
N LEU A 250 5.38 -2.99 -18.44
CA LEU A 250 6.43 -3.83 -17.85
C LEU A 250 7.84 -3.34 -18.24
N GLU A 251 8.04 -2.95 -19.50
CA GLU A 251 9.30 -2.37 -19.98
C GLU A 251 9.63 -1.05 -19.29
N THR A 252 8.62 -0.18 -19.10
CA THR A 252 8.81 1.10 -18.41
C THR A 252 9.25 0.86 -16.96
N LEU A 253 8.62 -0.09 -16.25
CA LEU A 253 9.00 -0.44 -14.88
C LEU A 253 10.44 -0.97 -14.80
N GLN A 254 10.83 -1.86 -15.72
CA GLN A 254 12.22 -2.34 -15.79
C GLN A 254 13.20 -1.21 -16.08
N SER A 255 12.86 -0.28 -16.99
CA SER A 255 13.69 0.90 -17.29
C SER A 255 13.85 1.85 -16.09
N GLN A 256 12.85 1.90 -15.21
CA GLN A 256 12.89 2.60 -13.92
C GLN A 256 13.66 1.82 -12.83
N GLY A 257 14.24 0.67 -13.17
CA GLY A 257 15.06 -0.15 -12.29
C GLY A 257 14.25 -1.02 -11.32
N TYR A 258 13.00 -1.36 -11.65
CA TYR A 258 12.22 -2.35 -10.91
C TYR A 258 12.48 -3.78 -11.42
N LEU A 259 12.61 -4.69 -10.47
CA LEU A 259 12.48 -6.13 -10.70
C LEU A 259 11.00 -6.49 -10.58
N LEU A 260 10.53 -7.38 -11.45
CA LEU A 260 9.12 -7.75 -11.52
C LEU A 260 8.98 -9.21 -11.18
N GLY A 261 8.05 -9.51 -10.28
CA GLY A 261 7.67 -10.86 -9.86
C GLY A 261 6.16 -11.00 -9.87
N PHE A 262 5.66 -12.19 -9.53
CA PHE A 262 4.22 -12.40 -9.39
C PHE A 262 3.89 -13.35 -8.23
N ALA A 263 2.68 -13.21 -7.68
CA ALA A 263 2.15 -14.11 -6.67
C ALA A 263 0.69 -14.44 -7.01
N THR A 264 0.46 -15.68 -7.45
CA THR A 264 -0.82 -16.10 -8.04
C THR A 264 -1.36 -17.37 -7.38
N GLY A 265 -2.68 -17.51 -7.40
CA GLY A 265 -3.36 -18.77 -7.03
C GLY A 265 -3.37 -19.82 -8.14
N ARG A 266 -2.76 -19.53 -9.30
CA ARG A 266 -2.56 -20.49 -10.40
C ARG A 266 -1.41 -21.45 -10.07
N THR A 267 -1.48 -22.68 -10.55
CA THR A 267 -0.30 -23.56 -10.58
C THR A 267 0.77 -22.99 -11.51
N GLN A 268 2.01 -23.43 -11.38
CA GLN A 268 3.14 -22.99 -12.19
C GLN A 268 2.86 -23.18 -13.69
N GLN A 269 2.30 -24.33 -14.09
CA GLN A 269 1.93 -24.56 -15.48
C GLN A 269 0.88 -23.55 -15.97
N GLU A 270 -0.16 -23.31 -15.18
CA GLU A 270 -1.25 -22.41 -15.53
C GLU A 270 -0.87 -20.92 -15.49
N ALA A 271 0.15 -20.57 -14.71
CA ALA A 271 0.72 -19.23 -14.64
C ALA A 271 1.66 -18.97 -15.83
N LEU A 272 2.60 -19.89 -16.10
CA LEU A 272 3.63 -19.68 -17.10
C LEU A 272 3.10 -19.81 -18.53
N TYR A 273 2.20 -20.76 -18.79
CA TYR A 273 1.70 -21.00 -20.15
C TYR A 273 1.12 -19.75 -20.85
N PRO A 274 0.18 -18.98 -20.26
CA PRO A 274 -0.31 -17.76 -20.89
C PRO A 274 0.77 -16.66 -20.98
N LEU A 275 1.66 -16.56 -20.00
CA LEU A 275 2.76 -15.60 -20.04
C LEU A 275 3.73 -15.91 -21.19
N GLU A 276 4.03 -17.18 -21.45
CA GLU A 276 4.88 -17.63 -22.56
C GLU A 276 4.19 -17.40 -23.90
N MET A 277 2.90 -17.74 -24.02
CA MET A 277 2.10 -17.55 -25.24
C MET A 277 2.18 -16.11 -25.75
N TYR A 278 2.19 -15.14 -24.83
CA TYR A 278 2.24 -13.70 -25.14
C TYR A 278 3.63 -13.08 -25.02
N GLY A 279 4.68 -13.87 -24.76
CA GLY A 279 6.04 -13.39 -24.59
C GLY A 279 6.21 -12.44 -23.39
N LEU A 280 5.33 -12.55 -22.39
CA LEU A 280 5.35 -11.77 -21.15
C LEU A 280 6.23 -12.38 -20.06
N HIS A 281 6.45 -13.71 -20.08
CA HIS A 281 7.28 -14.40 -19.08
C HIS A 281 8.65 -13.72 -18.91
N ARG A 282 9.29 -13.28 -20.01
CA ARG A 282 10.63 -12.67 -20.02
C ARG A 282 10.77 -11.42 -19.13
N TYR A 283 9.66 -10.79 -18.73
CA TYR A 283 9.69 -9.60 -17.88
C TYR A 283 9.73 -9.94 -16.39
N PHE A 284 9.36 -11.16 -16.02
CA PHE A 284 9.28 -11.62 -14.63
C PHE A 284 10.52 -12.42 -14.24
N ASP A 285 10.99 -12.18 -13.03
CA ASP A 285 12.13 -12.86 -12.43
C ASP A 285 11.66 -14.13 -11.71
N GLU A 286 12.23 -15.28 -12.08
CA GLU A 286 11.84 -16.58 -11.53
C GLU A 286 12.06 -16.69 -10.02
N GLU A 287 13.06 -15.99 -9.45
CA GLU A 287 13.31 -15.96 -8.00
C GLU A 287 12.31 -15.06 -7.25
N HIS A 288 11.37 -14.42 -7.94
CA HIS A 288 10.36 -13.54 -7.34
C HIS A 288 8.94 -13.92 -7.78
N SER A 289 8.76 -15.20 -8.12
CA SER A 289 7.48 -15.76 -8.51
C SER A 289 7.00 -16.78 -7.49
N ALA A 290 5.74 -16.68 -7.09
CA ALA A 290 5.06 -17.62 -6.21
C ALA A 290 3.75 -18.09 -6.84
N THR A 291 3.50 -19.39 -6.73
CA THR A 291 2.37 -20.10 -7.36
C THR A 291 1.63 -20.94 -6.34
N TYR A 292 0.52 -21.55 -6.76
CA TYR A 292 -0.21 -22.50 -5.92
C TYR A 292 0.63 -23.72 -5.51
N ASP A 293 1.60 -24.14 -6.34
CA ASP A 293 2.47 -25.27 -6.01
C ASP A 293 3.34 -25.00 -4.77
N ASP A 294 3.73 -23.74 -4.54
CA ASP A 294 4.46 -23.33 -3.33
C ASP A 294 3.57 -23.41 -2.09
N ILE A 295 2.30 -22.99 -2.22
CA ILE A 295 1.28 -23.07 -1.18
C ILE A 295 1.00 -24.53 -0.84
N GLU A 296 0.73 -25.38 -1.84
CA GLU A 296 0.43 -26.80 -1.61
C GLU A 296 1.59 -27.54 -0.95
N ARG A 297 2.82 -27.25 -1.38
CA ARG A 297 4.04 -27.81 -0.77
C ARG A 297 4.17 -27.41 0.70
N ALA A 298 3.95 -26.14 1.02
CA ALA A 298 4.03 -25.65 2.39
C ALA A 298 2.90 -26.19 3.27
N GLU A 299 1.65 -26.19 2.79
CA GLU A 299 0.51 -26.77 3.49
C GLU A 299 0.67 -28.29 3.70
N ALA A 300 1.30 -29.01 2.78
CA ALA A 300 1.62 -30.42 2.96
C ALA A 300 2.61 -30.64 4.11
N VAL A 301 3.61 -29.77 4.26
CA VAL A 301 4.55 -29.80 5.40
C VAL A 301 3.83 -29.51 6.71
N LEU A 302 2.97 -28.49 6.77
CA LEU A 302 2.18 -28.17 7.96
C LEU A 302 1.27 -29.34 8.35
N ARG A 303 0.55 -29.93 7.39
CA ARG A 303 -0.32 -31.08 7.63
C ARG A 303 0.43 -32.30 8.16
N ALA A 304 1.66 -32.51 7.72
CA ALA A 304 2.52 -33.58 8.25
C ALA A 304 2.85 -33.40 9.75
N HIS A 305 2.80 -32.16 10.25
CA HIS A 305 3.00 -31.80 11.66
C HIS A 305 1.68 -31.61 12.44
N GLY A 306 0.53 -31.91 11.83
CA GLY A 306 -0.79 -31.77 12.45
C GLY A 306 -1.34 -30.34 12.42
N ASP A 307 -0.72 -29.44 11.66
CA ASP A 307 -1.21 -28.09 11.41
C ASP A 307 -2.04 -28.05 10.12
N HIS A 308 -3.22 -27.44 10.20
CA HIS A 308 -4.19 -27.33 9.11
C HIS A 308 -4.35 -25.88 8.60
N THR A 309 -3.40 -25.01 8.93
CA THR A 309 -3.36 -23.62 8.47
C THR A 309 -3.30 -23.53 6.95
N LEU A 310 -4.05 -22.56 6.43
CA LEU A 310 -4.22 -22.32 5.00
C LEU A 310 -3.38 -21.13 4.58
N LEU A 311 -2.54 -21.33 3.57
CA LEU A 311 -1.49 -20.40 3.18
C LEU A 311 -1.81 -19.59 1.92
N SER A 312 -2.96 -19.87 1.28
CA SER A 312 -3.49 -19.05 0.20
C SER A 312 -3.89 -17.64 0.68
N LYS A 313 -3.96 -16.68 -0.27
CA LYS A 313 -4.55 -15.35 -0.05
C LYS A 313 -5.84 -15.45 0.80
N PRO A 314 -6.01 -14.66 1.88
CA PRO A 314 -5.29 -13.44 2.25
C PRO A 314 -4.04 -13.66 3.12
N HIS A 315 -3.56 -14.89 3.31
CA HIS A 315 -2.34 -15.14 4.07
C HIS A 315 -1.10 -14.54 3.35
N PRO A 316 -0.12 -13.94 4.05
CA PRO A 316 1.02 -13.27 3.41
C PRO A 316 2.04 -14.20 2.74
N PHE A 317 1.94 -15.51 2.96
CA PHE A 317 2.95 -16.51 2.59
C PHE A 317 3.48 -16.37 1.16
N GLN A 318 2.62 -16.46 0.15
CA GLN A 318 3.03 -16.36 -1.24
C GLN A 318 3.75 -15.03 -1.58
N PHE A 319 3.42 -13.92 -0.90
CA PHE A 319 4.05 -12.62 -1.15
C PHE A 319 5.43 -12.58 -0.50
N LEU A 320 5.60 -13.27 0.63
CA LEU A 320 6.91 -13.46 1.26
C LEU A 320 7.79 -14.40 0.42
N VAL A 321 7.22 -15.46 -0.16
CA VAL A 321 7.92 -16.33 -1.11
C VAL A 321 8.36 -15.54 -2.34
N ALA A 322 7.46 -14.75 -2.94
CA ALA A 322 7.78 -13.89 -4.08
C ALA A 322 8.78 -12.77 -3.72
N ALA A 323 8.87 -12.35 -2.45
CA ALA A 323 9.83 -11.35 -2.01
C ALA A 323 11.24 -11.91 -1.82
N ASP A 324 11.39 -13.18 -1.41
CA ASP A 324 12.68 -13.80 -1.12
C ASP A 324 12.63 -15.34 -1.34
N HIS A 325 12.68 -15.76 -2.62
CA HIS A 325 12.62 -17.16 -3.02
C HIS A 325 14.00 -17.86 -2.97
N SER A 326 14.64 -17.93 -1.81
CA SER A 326 15.77 -18.85 -1.62
C SER A 326 15.30 -20.17 -0.99
N ASP A 327 15.76 -21.33 -1.49
CA ASP A 327 15.39 -22.66 -0.95
C ASP A 327 15.71 -22.81 0.55
N GLN A 328 16.73 -22.10 1.04
CA GLN A 328 17.05 -22.03 2.46
C GLN A 328 16.04 -21.18 3.25
N ASN A 329 15.44 -20.18 2.62
CA ASN A 329 14.38 -19.36 3.20
C ASN A 329 13.02 -20.05 3.17
N PHE A 330 12.70 -20.95 2.24
CA PHE A 330 11.40 -21.66 2.26
C PHE A 330 11.18 -22.45 3.56
N ASN A 331 12.17 -23.26 3.95
CA ASN A 331 12.13 -23.99 5.24
C ASN A 331 12.23 -23.03 6.44
N GLY A 332 13.05 -21.98 6.35
CA GLY A 332 13.13 -20.95 7.39
C GLY A 332 11.83 -20.15 7.57
N LEU A 333 11.08 -19.93 6.48
CA LEU A 333 9.76 -19.29 6.48
C LEU A 333 8.77 -20.19 7.23
N LEU A 334 8.71 -21.47 6.89
CA LEU A 334 7.90 -22.48 7.58
C LEU A 334 8.22 -22.52 9.09
N GLU A 335 9.49 -22.62 9.49
CA GLU A 335 9.92 -22.60 10.91
C GLU A 335 9.64 -21.27 11.64
N SER A 336 9.58 -20.17 10.91
CA SER A 336 9.28 -18.84 11.46
C SER A 336 7.78 -18.62 11.65
N MET A 337 6.96 -19.31 10.86
CA MET A 337 5.50 -19.27 10.93
C MET A 337 4.95 -20.10 12.09
N GLU A 338 5.54 -21.26 12.38
CA GLU A 338 5.25 -22.04 13.60
C GLU A 338 5.41 -21.21 14.90
N ARG A 339 6.35 -20.25 14.90
CA ARG A 339 6.61 -19.34 16.03
C ARG A 339 5.66 -18.14 16.11
N LEU A 340 5.09 -17.68 15.00
CA LEU A 340 4.13 -16.58 14.97
C LEU A 340 2.80 -16.96 15.62
N GLU A 341 2.34 -18.20 15.45
CA GLU A 341 1.11 -18.68 16.09
C GLU A 341 1.23 -18.82 17.61
N THR A 342 2.39 -19.21 18.12
CA THR A 342 2.61 -19.29 19.58
C THR A 342 2.54 -17.93 20.24
N THR A 343 2.81 -16.85 19.50
CA THR A 343 2.82 -15.48 20.02
C THR A 343 1.48 -14.75 19.82
N LEU A 344 0.62 -15.21 18.90
CA LEU A 344 -0.70 -14.61 18.65
C LEU A 344 -1.78 -15.05 19.65
N LEU A 345 -1.54 -16.14 20.38
CA LEU A 345 -2.44 -16.64 21.44
C LEU A 345 -2.11 -16.08 22.83
N GLU A 346 -0.92 -15.50 23.01
CA GLU A 346 -0.47 -14.91 24.27
C GLU A 346 0.09 -13.51 23.99
N ASP A 347 -0.72 -12.48 24.27
CA ASP A 347 -0.35 -11.06 24.36
C ASP A 347 -0.42 -10.23 23.06
N SER A 348 -1.52 -9.48 22.92
CA SER A 348 -1.77 -8.49 21.86
C SER A 348 -0.94 -7.20 21.98
N SER A 349 0.03 -7.15 22.90
CA SER A 349 0.97 -6.04 23.09
C SER A 349 2.42 -6.33 22.64
N ALA A 350 2.73 -7.55 22.18
CA ALA A 350 4.07 -7.89 21.71
C ALA A 350 4.42 -7.23 20.36
N PRO A 351 5.66 -6.73 20.18
CA PRO A 351 6.07 -6.13 18.91
C PRO A 351 6.01 -7.16 17.79
N ARG A 352 5.18 -6.87 16.77
CA ARG A 352 5.05 -7.69 15.56
C ARG A 352 6.43 -7.89 14.95
N THR A 353 6.99 -9.09 15.07
CA THR A 353 8.24 -9.46 14.40
C THR A 353 7.99 -9.47 12.90
N SER A 354 8.38 -8.39 12.25
CA SER A 354 8.43 -8.22 10.79
C SER A 354 9.31 -9.32 10.19
N LEU A 355 8.69 -10.38 9.68
CA LEU A 355 9.39 -11.45 8.96
C LEU A 355 10.11 -10.95 7.70
N ALA A 356 9.67 -9.83 7.12
CA ALA A 356 10.40 -9.20 6.03
C ALA A 356 11.63 -8.47 6.61
N LYS A 357 12.80 -9.09 6.45
CA LYS A 357 14.09 -8.39 6.52
C LYS A 357 14.08 -7.27 5.46
N ASN A 358 13.91 -6.02 5.90
CA ASN A 358 14.39 -4.80 5.26
C ASN A 358 14.05 -4.48 3.79
N GLU A 359 13.29 -5.29 3.06
CA GLU A 359 12.95 -5.04 1.67
C GLU A 359 11.54 -4.45 1.52
N SER A 360 11.47 -3.16 1.16
CA SER A 360 10.22 -2.49 0.84
C SER A 360 9.83 -2.82 -0.61
N PHE A 361 9.01 -3.85 -0.81
CA PHE A 361 8.44 -4.20 -2.11
C PHE A 361 7.01 -3.67 -2.27
N VAL A 362 6.51 -3.72 -3.52
CA VAL A 362 5.16 -3.28 -3.87
C VAL A 362 4.34 -4.50 -4.30
N VAL A 363 3.14 -4.64 -3.77
CA VAL A 363 2.16 -5.65 -4.22
C VAL A 363 1.09 -4.94 -5.04
N VAL A 364 0.80 -5.48 -6.22
CA VAL A 364 -0.22 -4.96 -7.14
C VAL A 364 -1.27 -6.04 -7.36
N GLY A 365 -2.52 -5.79 -6.96
CA GLY A 365 -3.61 -6.75 -7.06
C GLY A 365 -4.96 -6.09 -7.25
N ASP A 366 -5.98 -6.86 -7.60
CA ASP A 366 -7.35 -6.38 -7.82
C ASP A 366 -8.32 -6.79 -6.71
N SER A 367 -7.92 -7.74 -5.85
CA SER A 367 -8.80 -8.32 -4.83
C SER A 367 -8.50 -7.80 -3.43
N THR A 368 -9.51 -7.85 -2.55
CA THR A 368 -9.33 -7.62 -1.10
C THR A 368 -8.23 -8.51 -0.51
N SER A 369 -8.09 -9.73 -1.01
CA SER A 369 -7.13 -10.70 -0.47
C SER A 369 -5.69 -10.32 -0.81
N ASP A 370 -5.44 -9.69 -1.96
CA ASP A 370 -4.11 -9.16 -2.32
C ASP A 370 -3.70 -8.01 -1.42
N ILE A 371 -4.64 -7.11 -1.14
CA ILE A 371 -4.38 -5.94 -0.30
C ILE A 371 -4.12 -6.37 1.14
N LEU A 372 -4.92 -7.29 1.67
CA LEU A 372 -4.72 -7.80 3.04
C LEU A 372 -3.43 -8.62 3.15
N GLY A 373 -3.17 -9.53 2.21
CA GLY A 373 -1.97 -10.36 2.20
C GLY A 373 -0.68 -9.55 1.98
N GLY A 374 -0.69 -8.61 1.03
CA GLY A 374 0.45 -7.73 0.77
C GLY A 374 0.76 -6.82 1.96
N ARG A 375 -0.27 -6.26 2.63
CA ARG A 375 -0.07 -5.47 3.85
C ARG A 375 0.49 -6.31 4.98
N ALA A 376 -0.02 -7.53 5.18
CA ALA A 376 0.48 -8.46 6.18
C ALA A 376 1.95 -8.87 5.91
N ALA A 377 2.34 -8.93 4.63
CA ALA A 377 3.73 -9.15 4.21
C ALA A 377 4.63 -7.90 4.36
N GLY A 378 4.06 -6.74 4.73
CA GLY A 378 4.79 -5.48 4.91
C GLY A 378 4.99 -4.65 3.62
N ALA A 379 4.42 -5.07 2.50
CA ALA A 379 4.52 -4.38 1.22
C ALA A 379 3.69 -3.09 1.17
N ILE A 380 4.04 -2.20 0.24
CA ILE A 380 3.14 -1.13 -0.21
C ILE A 380 2.11 -1.76 -1.14
N THR A 381 0.82 -1.60 -0.86
CA THR A 381 -0.25 -2.26 -1.62
C THR A 381 -0.89 -1.31 -2.62
N VAL A 382 -0.94 -1.70 -3.88
CA VAL A 382 -1.61 -0.95 -4.96
C VAL A 382 -2.78 -1.79 -5.47
N ALA A 383 -3.99 -1.27 -5.32
CA ALA A 383 -5.20 -1.85 -5.88
C ALA A 383 -5.40 -1.39 -7.33
N VAL A 384 -5.67 -2.31 -8.25
CA VAL A 384 -6.15 -1.99 -9.60
C VAL A 384 -7.66 -2.26 -9.70
N LEU A 385 -8.39 -1.46 -10.49
CA LEU A 385 -9.86 -1.57 -10.60
C LEU A 385 -10.32 -2.52 -11.72
N THR A 386 -9.38 -3.10 -12.48
CA THR A 386 -9.65 -3.93 -13.66
C THR A 386 -10.30 -5.28 -13.31
N GLY A 387 -9.96 -5.88 -12.17
CA GLY A 387 -10.57 -7.13 -11.70
C GLY A 387 -11.79 -6.95 -10.79
N ALA A 388 -11.93 -5.78 -10.13
CA ALA A 388 -13.13 -5.41 -9.36
C ALA A 388 -14.30 -4.98 -10.28
N ARG A 389 -14.93 -5.97 -10.94
CA ARG A 389 -15.96 -5.76 -11.98
C ARG A 389 -17.34 -5.34 -11.45
N THR A 390 -17.64 -5.57 -10.18
CA THR A 390 -18.93 -5.20 -9.56
C THR A 390 -18.80 -4.03 -8.59
N ALA A 391 -19.91 -3.34 -8.33
CA ALA A 391 -19.94 -2.25 -7.35
C ALA A 391 -19.60 -2.75 -5.94
N GLU A 392 -20.05 -3.96 -5.60
CA GLU A 392 -19.78 -4.65 -4.35
C GLU A 392 -18.29 -5.00 -4.23
N ALA A 393 -17.67 -5.56 -5.28
CA ALA A 393 -16.24 -5.86 -5.29
C ALA A 393 -15.39 -4.60 -5.11
N ARG A 394 -15.76 -3.50 -5.80
CA ARG A 394 -15.09 -2.19 -5.63
C ARG A 394 -15.22 -1.66 -4.22
N LYS A 395 -16.40 -1.77 -3.61
CA LYS A 395 -16.64 -1.36 -2.23
C LYS A 395 -15.82 -2.19 -1.24
N LEU A 396 -15.75 -3.51 -1.41
CA LEU A 396 -14.94 -4.39 -0.57
C LEU A 396 -13.43 -4.11 -0.73
N LEU A 397 -12.99 -3.83 -1.95
CA LEU A 397 -11.61 -3.45 -2.23
C LEU A 397 -11.27 -2.11 -1.55
N GLU A 398 -12.14 -1.11 -1.63
CA GLU A 398 -11.98 0.16 -0.92
C GLU A 398 -11.95 -0.03 0.61
N GLN A 399 -12.85 -0.86 1.15
CA GLN A 399 -12.90 -1.19 2.58
C GLN A 399 -11.64 -1.92 3.08
N SER A 400 -10.92 -2.62 2.19
CA SER A 400 -9.62 -3.22 2.51
C SER A 400 -8.51 -2.18 2.73
N ARG A 401 -8.76 -0.90 2.40
CA ARG A 401 -7.91 0.29 2.59
C ARG A 401 -6.53 0.21 1.90
N PRO A 402 -6.45 -0.10 0.60
CA PRO A 402 -5.15 -0.15 -0.09
C PRO A 402 -4.37 1.16 0.08
N ASP A 403 -3.03 1.07 0.08
CA ASP A 403 -2.18 2.27 0.13
C ASP A 403 -2.45 3.19 -1.06
N PHE A 404 -2.66 2.62 -2.24
CA PHE A 404 -3.02 3.35 -3.45
C PHE A 404 -4.04 2.57 -4.27
N THR A 405 -4.89 3.29 -4.99
CA THR A 405 -5.82 2.70 -5.96
C THR A 405 -5.60 3.36 -7.31
N ILE A 406 -5.46 2.56 -8.35
CA ILE A 406 -5.30 3.01 -9.75
C ILE A 406 -6.32 2.31 -10.65
N GLU A 407 -6.62 2.93 -11.78
CA GLU A 407 -7.57 2.39 -12.76
C GLU A 407 -7.15 1.01 -13.26
N ASP A 408 -5.90 0.90 -13.69
CA ASP A 408 -5.29 -0.31 -14.22
C ASP A 408 -3.75 -0.25 -14.06
N MET A 409 -3.05 -1.33 -14.41
CA MET A 409 -1.60 -1.43 -14.25
C MET A 409 -0.81 -0.39 -15.05
N THR A 410 -1.34 0.19 -16.13
CA THR A 410 -0.62 1.16 -16.98
C THR A 410 -0.32 2.47 -16.25
N ARG A 411 -1.02 2.74 -15.14
CA ARG A 411 -0.79 3.89 -14.27
C ARG A 411 0.33 3.67 -13.26
N LEU A 412 0.75 2.41 -13.05
CA LEU A 412 1.71 2.04 -12.03
C LEU A 412 3.08 2.73 -12.18
N PRO A 413 3.70 2.83 -13.38
CA PRO A 413 5.01 3.46 -13.52
C PRO A 413 5.02 4.90 -13.02
N LYS A 414 3.97 5.67 -13.34
CA LYS A 414 3.82 7.06 -12.90
C LYS A 414 3.58 7.15 -11.39
N LEU A 415 2.69 6.30 -10.84
CA LEU A 415 2.45 6.24 -9.41
C LEU A 415 3.76 5.98 -8.65
N LEU A 416 4.56 5.03 -9.12
CA LEU A 416 5.81 4.65 -8.48
C LEU A 416 6.86 5.78 -8.49
N GLU A 417 6.88 6.62 -9.52
CA GLU A 417 7.68 7.85 -9.53
C GLU A 417 7.16 8.89 -8.52
N GLU A 418 5.84 9.09 -8.47
CA GLU A 418 5.20 10.05 -7.58
C GLU A 418 5.44 9.72 -6.11
N ILE A 419 5.26 8.45 -5.71
CA ILE A 419 5.43 8.02 -4.31
C ILE A 419 6.89 7.95 -3.87
N ASP A 420 7.83 7.92 -4.82
CA ASP A 420 9.28 8.02 -4.57
C ASP A 420 9.76 9.48 -4.41
N SER A 421 8.83 10.45 -4.43
CA SER A 421 9.11 11.87 -4.21
C SER A 421 8.94 12.28 -2.75
N LEU A 422 9.90 13.05 -2.23
CA LEU A 422 9.78 13.70 -0.91
C LEU A 422 8.56 14.61 -0.82
N ALA A 423 8.09 15.18 -1.94
CA ALA A 423 6.87 15.99 -1.96
C ALA A 423 5.60 15.17 -1.66
N ALA A 424 5.51 13.94 -2.17
CA ALA A 424 4.38 13.07 -1.87
C ALA A 424 4.37 12.68 -0.38
N ILE A 425 5.53 12.31 0.17
CA ILE A 425 5.71 12.00 1.60
C ILE A 425 5.34 13.21 2.46
N GLN A 426 5.77 14.41 2.07
CA GLN A 426 5.46 15.66 2.77
C GLN A 426 3.95 15.93 2.84
N ARG A 427 3.20 15.66 1.77
CA ARG A 427 1.73 15.82 1.79
C ARG A 427 1.07 14.77 2.67
N LEU A 428 1.48 13.51 2.51
CA LEU A 428 0.88 12.37 3.21
C LEU A 428 1.12 12.41 4.72
N GLN A 429 2.19 13.04 5.22
CA GLN A 429 2.46 13.08 6.66
C GLN A 429 1.32 13.69 7.50
N PHE A 430 0.50 14.56 6.89
CA PHE A 430 -0.59 15.27 7.58
C PHE A 430 -1.90 14.48 7.63
N SER A 431 -2.17 13.67 6.60
CA SER A 431 -3.41 12.88 6.49
C SER A 431 -3.22 11.41 6.83
N GLU A 432 -2.06 10.85 6.48
CA GLU A 432 -1.77 9.41 6.49
C GLU A 432 -0.33 9.15 6.97
N LYS A 433 -0.03 9.60 8.19
CA LYS A 433 1.32 9.59 8.77
C LYS A 433 2.04 8.24 8.68
N GLU A 434 1.37 7.14 9.02
CA GLU A 434 1.95 5.79 8.97
C GLU A 434 2.35 5.38 7.54
N LYS A 435 1.52 5.72 6.55
CA LYS A 435 1.81 5.50 5.13
C LYS A 435 3.02 6.34 4.71
N ALA A 436 3.07 7.60 5.10
CA ALA A 436 4.20 8.48 4.83
C ALA A 436 5.51 7.97 5.45
N GLU A 437 5.48 7.43 6.66
CA GLU A 437 6.65 6.82 7.33
C GLU A 437 7.12 5.56 6.59
N ARG A 438 6.22 4.69 6.13
CA ARG A 438 6.56 3.52 5.30
C ARG A 438 7.19 3.93 3.96
N LEU A 439 6.61 4.92 3.28
CA LEU A 439 7.18 5.46 2.04
C LEU A 439 8.57 6.07 2.28
N LEU A 440 8.77 6.74 3.42
CA LEU A 440 10.06 7.32 3.78
C LEU A 440 11.11 6.25 4.11
N ARG A 441 10.75 5.15 4.77
CA ARG A 441 11.64 3.99 4.95
C ARG A 441 12.11 3.45 3.60
N ARG A 442 11.18 3.27 2.66
CA ARG A 442 11.48 2.88 1.28
C ARG A 442 12.39 3.89 0.58
N TRP A 443 12.13 5.18 0.77
CA TRP A 443 12.96 6.24 0.21
C TRP A 443 14.39 6.20 0.75
N PHE A 444 14.58 5.99 2.06
CA PHE A 444 15.90 5.81 2.68
C PHE A 444 16.65 4.61 2.10
N ALA A 445 15.95 3.48 1.92
CA ALA A 445 16.52 2.29 1.31
C ALA A 445 17.02 2.55 -0.12
N ARG A 446 16.21 3.23 -0.94
CA ARG A 446 16.49 3.48 -2.37
C ARG A 446 17.55 4.54 -2.60
N HIS A 447 17.42 5.69 -1.94
CA HIS A 447 18.22 6.89 -2.27
C HIS A 447 19.43 7.05 -1.35
N MET A 448 19.44 6.41 -0.17
CA MET A 448 20.53 6.55 0.80
C MET A 448 21.21 5.24 1.20
N GLN A 449 20.69 4.09 0.75
CA GLN A 449 21.13 2.74 1.16
C GLN A 449 21.10 2.59 2.69
N LEU A 450 20.08 3.16 3.33
CA LEU A 450 19.86 3.08 4.77
C LEU A 450 18.59 2.25 5.04
N TYR A 451 18.68 1.34 6.01
CA TYR A 451 17.61 0.39 6.33
C TYR A 451 17.15 0.60 7.77
N PRO A 452 16.43 1.70 8.05
CA PRO A 452 16.02 2.02 9.39
C PRO A 452 15.02 0.98 9.93
N GLU A 453 15.23 0.63 11.20
CA GLU A 453 14.33 -0.20 12.00
C GLU A 453 12.97 0.49 12.13
N SER A 454 12.99 1.80 12.36
CA SER A 454 11.81 2.65 12.45
C SER A 454 12.10 4.05 11.90
N VAL A 455 11.05 4.72 11.44
CA VAL A 455 11.05 6.13 11.02
C VAL A 455 9.82 6.78 11.65
N THR A 456 10.00 7.96 12.23
CA THR A 456 8.93 8.71 12.89
C THR A 456 8.92 10.15 12.39
N LEU A 457 7.83 10.56 11.75
CA LEU A 457 7.63 11.92 11.27
C LEU A 457 7.13 12.84 12.40
N THR A 458 7.61 14.08 12.40
CA THR A 458 7.18 15.13 13.33
C THR A 458 6.53 16.29 12.57
N PRO A 459 5.30 16.10 12.05
CA PRO A 459 4.61 17.11 11.25
C PRO A 459 4.36 18.38 12.06
N LYS A 460 4.67 19.53 11.47
CA LYS A 460 4.41 20.86 12.06
C LYS A 460 3.62 21.71 11.06
N ALA A 461 2.61 22.43 11.55
CA ALA A 461 1.73 23.26 10.71
C ALA A 461 2.46 24.35 9.90
N VAL A 462 3.67 24.74 10.33
CA VAL A 462 4.51 25.74 9.65
C VAL A 462 5.46 25.16 8.61
N SER A 463 5.53 23.83 8.47
CA SER A 463 6.46 23.14 7.58
C SER A 463 5.84 22.87 6.19
N LEU A 464 5.58 23.96 5.45
CA LEU A 464 4.92 23.90 4.14
C LEU A 464 5.80 23.25 3.05
N ASN A 465 7.11 23.53 3.06
CA ASN A 465 8.07 23.03 2.05
C ASN A 465 9.18 22.16 2.68
N SER A 466 8.94 21.58 3.85
CA SER A 466 9.90 20.73 4.56
C SER A 466 9.18 19.74 5.44
N PHE A 467 9.88 18.70 5.85
CA PHE A 467 9.50 17.87 6.97
C PHE A 467 10.73 17.35 7.69
N ASN A 468 10.53 16.82 8.89
CA ASN A 468 11.61 16.29 9.70
C ASN A 468 11.06 15.16 10.56
N GLY A 469 11.98 14.46 11.18
CA GLY A 469 11.65 13.35 12.05
C GLY A 469 12.89 12.64 12.54
N PHE A 470 12.66 11.44 13.05
CA PHE A 470 13.69 10.58 13.60
C PHE A 470 13.68 9.24 12.88
N TYR A 471 14.83 8.58 12.81
CA TYR A 471 14.90 7.17 12.44
C TYR A 471 15.85 6.43 13.38
N ARG A 472 15.63 5.13 13.55
CA ARG A 472 16.52 4.25 14.31
C ARG A 472 17.25 3.29 13.40
N LEU A 473 18.54 3.10 13.66
CA LEU A 473 19.40 2.18 12.94
C LEU A 473 20.48 1.65 13.88
N ASN A 474 20.60 0.32 13.98
CA ASN A 474 21.55 -0.36 14.86
C ASN A 474 21.40 0.06 16.34
N GLY A 475 20.17 0.22 16.80
CA GLY A 475 19.86 0.67 18.16
C GLY A 475 20.09 2.17 18.43
N GLU A 476 20.72 2.91 17.51
CA GLU A 476 20.95 4.36 17.63
C GLU A 476 19.84 5.17 16.96
N GLU A 477 19.64 6.41 17.42
CA GLU A 477 18.62 7.33 16.91
C GLU A 477 19.26 8.52 16.18
N TYR A 478 18.68 8.87 15.03
CA TYR A 478 19.15 9.93 14.16
C TYR A 478 18.02 10.90 13.84
N PHE A 479 18.33 12.19 13.75
CA PHE A 479 17.40 13.21 13.30
C PHE A 479 17.60 13.48 11.81
N PHE A 480 16.52 13.65 11.06
CA PHE A 480 16.61 14.06 9.66
C PHE A 480 15.75 15.29 9.40
N LYS A 481 16.18 16.09 8.42
CA LYS A 481 15.43 17.23 7.93
C LYS A 481 15.46 17.25 6.40
N THR A 482 14.31 17.54 5.80
CA THR A 482 14.17 17.69 4.35
C THR A 482 13.89 19.13 3.96
N HIS A 483 14.21 19.45 2.72
CA HIS A 483 13.67 20.60 2.00
C HIS A 483 13.11 20.12 0.65
N VAL A 484 11.91 20.59 0.32
CA VAL A 484 11.12 20.20 -0.84
C VAL A 484 10.83 21.47 -1.65
N GLU A 485 11.81 21.96 -2.42
CA GLU A 485 11.61 23.06 -3.37
C GLU A 485 12.34 22.76 -4.70
N GLU A 486 11.68 23.04 -5.83
CA GLU A 486 12.25 22.88 -7.18
C GLU A 486 13.19 24.03 -7.57
N GLN A 487 13.13 25.17 -6.87
CA GLN A 487 13.85 26.40 -7.23
C GLN A 487 14.94 26.75 -6.20
N GLY A 488 16.10 26.16 -6.41
CA GLY A 488 17.36 26.61 -5.78
C GLY A 488 17.89 25.68 -4.73
N ILE A 489 19.18 25.36 -4.84
CA ILE A 489 19.94 24.73 -3.77
C ILE A 489 20.01 25.75 -2.63
N LEU A 490 19.45 25.44 -1.45
CA LEU A 490 19.72 26.21 -0.24
C LEU A 490 21.23 26.30 -0.02
N ALA A 491 21.79 27.50 -0.23
CA ALA A 491 23.19 27.81 0.05
C ALA A 491 23.52 27.71 1.56
N GLU A 492 22.51 27.54 2.41
CA GLU A 492 22.59 27.42 3.87
C GLU A 492 23.54 26.30 4.32
N TYR A 493 23.63 25.19 3.60
CA TYR A 493 24.52 24.08 3.96
C TYR A 493 26.00 24.40 3.74
N TYR A 494 26.31 25.24 2.74
CA TYR A 494 27.66 25.76 2.52
C TYR A 494 28.14 26.61 3.70
N HIS A 495 27.22 27.12 4.53
CA HIS A 495 27.54 27.95 5.68
C HIS A 495 27.85 27.15 6.96
N ALA A 496 27.41 25.90 7.08
CA ALA A 496 27.72 25.08 8.27
C ALA A 496 29.22 24.77 8.36
N ASP A 497 29.86 24.39 7.25
CA ASP A 497 31.30 24.16 7.24
C ASP A 497 32.11 25.44 7.51
N LEU A 498 31.65 26.58 6.98
CA LEU A 498 32.25 27.89 7.27
C LEU A 498 32.17 28.24 8.76
N LEU A 499 31.01 28.01 9.39
CA LEU A 499 30.84 28.22 10.84
C LEU A 499 31.77 27.29 11.63
N HIS A 500 31.87 26.02 11.26
CA HIS A 500 32.77 25.11 11.94
C HIS A 500 34.25 25.50 11.78
N GLN A 501 34.68 25.89 10.58
CA GLN A 501 36.05 26.35 10.31
C GLN A 501 36.37 27.63 11.08
N ALA A 502 35.39 28.52 11.24
CA ALA A 502 35.48 29.70 12.10
C ALA A 502 35.50 29.33 13.61
N GLY A 503 35.32 28.06 13.97
CA GLY A 503 35.40 27.56 15.33
C GLY A 503 34.08 27.53 16.08
N TYR A 504 32.93 27.70 15.42
CA TYR A 504 31.62 27.61 16.10
C TYR A 504 31.32 26.19 16.60
N ASN A 505 30.70 26.11 17.78
CA ASN A 505 30.18 24.87 18.34
C ASN A 505 28.85 24.53 17.64
N ILE A 506 28.94 23.84 16.51
CA ILE A 506 27.78 23.39 15.75
C ILE A 506 27.71 21.86 15.72
N VAL A 507 26.49 21.33 15.69
CA VAL A 507 26.26 19.93 15.37
C VAL A 507 26.34 19.78 13.85
N LYS A 508 27.33 19.04 13.37
CA LYS A 508 27.47 18.78 11.94
C LYS A 508 26.49 17.71 11.46
N PRO A 509 26.03 17.78 10.21
CA PRO A 509 25.34 16.67 9.60
C PRO A 509 26.31 15.48 9.43
N LEU A 510 25.81 14.27 9.66
CA LEU A 510 26.54 13.02 9.40
C LEU A 510 26.52 12.69 7.91
N LYS A 511 25.42 13.01 7.23
CA LYS A 511 25.21 12.72 5.82
C LYS A 511 24.24 13.74 5.23
N ALA A 512 24.48 14.13 3.99
CA ALA A 512 23.56 14.97 3.22
C ALA A 512 23.42 14.42 1.80
N LEU A 513 22.19 14.41 1.27
CA LEU A 513 21.87 14.06 -0.10
C LEU A 513 21.30 15.30 -0.80
N HIS A 514 21.82 15.61 -1.99
CA HIS A 514 21.40 16.75 -2.81
C HIS A 514 21.25 16.30 -4.27
N GLU A 515 20.04 15.88 -4.66
CA GLU A 515 19.77 15.38 -6.03
C GLU A 515 18.44 15.93 -6.56
N GLY A 516 18.45 16.59 -7.72
CA GLY A 516 17.24 16.98 -8.44
C GLY A 516 16.20 17.78 -7.62
N GLY A 517 16.64 18.76 -6.83
CA GLY A 517 15.75 19.56 -5.94
C GLY A 517 15.37 18.88 -4.61
N ARG A 518 15.85 17.65 -4.38
CA ARG A 518 15.65 16.91 -3.14
C ARG A 518 16.84 17.15 -2.22
N GLN A 519 16.55 17.59 -0.99
CA GLN A 519 17.58 17.75 0.04
C GLN A 519 17.16 16.98 1.28
N MET A 520 18.00 16.03 1.69
CA MET A 520 17.86 15.28 2.94
C MET A 520 19.15 15.39 3.72
N VAL A 521 19.06 15.82 4.97
CA VAL A 521 20.22 15.98 5.85
C VAL A 521 19.98 15.25 7.16
N ILE A 522 20.98 14.47 7.56
CA ILE A 522 20.96 13.60 8.73
C ILE A 522 21.90 14.17 9.78
N TYR A 523 21.41 14.29 11.01
CA TYR A 523 22.14 14.76 12.18
C TYR A 523 22.14 13.69 13.27
N PRO A 524 23.15 13.68 14.16
CA PRO A 524 23.03 12.94 15.41
C PRO A 524 21.93 13.56 16.27
N VAL A 525 21.25 12.74 17.07
CA VAL A 525 20.33 13.26 18.09
C VAL A 525 21.15 13.79 19.26
N VAL A 526 20.98 15.07 19.60
CA VAL A 526 21.53 15.67 20.81
C VAL A 526 20.40 15.94 21.80
N ARG A 527 20.63 15.59 23.07
CA ARG A 527 19.66 15.79 24.17
C ARG A 527 20.14 16.84 25.16
N TRP A 528 20.93 17.80 24.66
CA TRP A 528 21.40 18.91 25.48
C TRP A 528 20.23 19.83 25.82
N PRO A 529 20.16 20.35 27.06
CA PRO A 529 19.15 21.33 27.41
C PRO A 529 19.31 22.59 26.57
N VAL A 530 18.20 23.12 26.05
CA VAL A 530 18.22 24.40 25.33
C VAL A 530 18.19 25.55 26.32
N ILE A 531 18.93 26.61 26.03
CA ILE A 531 19.07 27.77 26.92
C ILE A 531 17.71 28.39 27.28
N PHE A 532 16.75 28.35 26.36
CA PHE A 532 15.39 28.87 26.57
C PHE A 532 14.67 28.13 27.70
N ASP A 533 14.71 26.80 27.69
CA ASP A 533 14.05 25.97 28.70
C ASP A 533 14.74 26.13 30.06
N LEU A 534 16.08 26.24 30.07
CA LEU A 534 16.84 26.50 31.29
C LEU A 534 16.48 27.85 31.92
N VAL A 535 16.42 28.91 31.11
CA VAL A 535 16.04 30.26 31.57
C VAL A 535 14.59 30.26 32.05
N HIS A 536 13.68 29.64 31.31
CA HIS A 536 12.28 29.55 31.72
C HIS A 536 12.11 28.81 33.05
N ALA A 537 12.84 27.70 33.25
CA ALA A 537 12.81 26.95 34.50
C ALA A 537 13.27 27.81 35.69
N ILE A 538 14.29 28.64 35.49
CA ILE A 538 14.78 29.61 36.49
C ILE A 538 13.71 30.66 36.79
N GLU A 539 13.13 31.28 35.75
CA GLU A 539 12.10 32.31 35.90
C GLU A 539 10.84 31.76 36.58
N ALA A 540 10.49 30.50 36.32
CA ALA A 540 9.36 29.80 36.93
C ALA A 540 9.66 29.28 38.35
N GLY A 541 10.88 29.44 38.87
CA GLY A 541 11.27 28.96 40.19
C GLY A 541 11.36 27.43 40.30
N SER A 542 11.57 26.76 39.17
CA SER A 542 11.60 25.29 39.03
C SER A 542 12.99 24.73 38.70
N ALA A 543 14.00 25.59 38.59
CA ALA A 543 15.39 25.19 38.38
C ALA A 543 16.05 24.69 39.68
N GLU A 544 17.14 23.93 39.52
CA GLU A 544 18.02 23.56 40.64
C GLU A 544 18.65 24.81 41.29
N ASP A 545 19.08 24.68 42.55
CA ASP A 545 19.52 25.80 43.40
C ASP A 545 20.67 26.63 42.79
N ASP A 546 21.47 26.07 41.87
CA ASP A 546 22.58 26.75 41.19
C ASP A 546 22.32 27.05 39.69
N GLY A 547 21.10 26.84 39.20
CA GLY A 547 20.76 26.95 37.79
C GLY A 547 21.04 28.33 37.19
N PHE A 548 20.74 29.40 37.94
CA PHE A 548 20.98 30.77 37.50
C PHE A 548 22.48 31.07 37.28
N GLU A 549 23.33 30.73 38.24
CA GLU A 549 24.77 30.97 38.15
C GLU A 549 25.40 30.14 37.03
N THR A 550 24.95 28.90 36.87
CA THR A 550 25.41 27.99 35.80
C THR A 550 25.09 28.54 34.41
N VAL A 551 23.85 28.99 34.17
CA VAL A 551 23.43 29.56 32.89
C VAL A 551 24.22 30.84 32.58
N ILE A 552 24.39 31.75 33.55
CA ILE A 552 25.16 32.99 33.36
C ILE A 552 26.64 32.71 33.07
N ALA A 553 27.26 31.75 33.77
CA ALA A 553 28.64 31.37 33.53
C ALA A 553 28.84 30.77 32.13
N ALA A 554 27.90 29.92 31.67
CA ALA A 554 27.90 29.36 30.33
C ALA A 554 27.76 30.45 29.25
N GLU A 555 26.80 31.36 29.41
CA GLU A 555 26.58 32.48 28.48
C GLU A 555 27.81 33.39 28.38
N LYS A 556 28.43 33.75 29.51
CA LYS A 556 29.66 34.57 29.54
C LYS A 556 30.80 33.90 28.77
N ARG A 557 30.99 32.60 28.97
CA ARG A 557 32.04 31.82 28.29
C ARG A 557 31.79 31.77 26.79
N GLU A 558 30.55 31.55 26.38
CA GLU A 558 30.17 31.47 24.97
C GLU A 558 30.26 32.83 24.28
N CYS A 559 29.85 33.91 24.93
CA CYS A 559 30.03 35.27 24.43
C CYS A 559 31.50 35.63 24.23
N ALA A 560 32.38 35.29 25.19
CA ALA A 560 33.83 35.51 25.04
C ALA A 560 34.41 34.72 23.85
N ARG A 561 33.94 33.48 23.65
CA ARG A 561 34.31 32.63 22.52
C ARG A 561 33.85 33.24 21.19
N LEU A 562 32.58 33.63 21.08
CA LEU A 562 32.02 34.28 19.88
C LEU A 562 32.79 35.57 19.54
N LEU A 563 33.13 36.38 20.54
CA LEU A 563 33.93 37.59 20.33
C LEU A 563 35.32 37.26 19.77
N SER A 564 35.97 36.23 20.28
CA SER A 564 37.26 35.75 19.74
C SER A 564 37.13 35.29 18.28
N ILE A 565 36.03 34.63 17.92
CA ILE A 565 35.79 34.22 16.53
C ILE A 565 35.62 35.46 15.65
N TYR A 566 34.80 36.42 16.06
CA TYR A 566 34.58 37.65 15.30
C TYR A 566 35.89 38.41 15.06
N ASP A 567 36.75 38.53 16.07
CA ASP A 567 38.06 39.19 15.94
C ASP A 567 38.99 38.46 14.96
N GLN A 568 38.95 37.12 14.95
CA GLN A 568 39.76 36.30 14.05
C GLN A 568 39.23 36.25 12.62
N THR A 569 37.92 36.34 12.43
CA THR A 569 37.27 36.17 11.12
C THR A 569 36.76 37.48 10.51
N MET A 570 36.89 38.62 11.19
CA MET A 570 36.43 39.89 10.65
C MET A 570 37.23 40.30 9.41
N MET A 571 36.51 40.62 8.35
CA MET A 571 37.08 41.12 7.11
C MET A 571 36.45 42.46 6.73
N ARG A 572 37.23 43.32 6.07
CA ARG A 572 36.67 44.54 5.48
C ARG A 572 35.86 44.18 4.24
N SER A 573 34.57 44.42 4.29
CA SER A 573 33.68 44.34 3.13
C SER A 573 33.67 45.68 2.37
N PRO A 574 33.69 45.69 1.02
CA PRO A 574 33.33 46.84 0.23
C PRO A 574 31.91 47.32 0.55
N ALA A 575 31.62 48.60 0.32
CA ALA A 575 30.29 49.17 0.55
C ALA A 575 29.21 48.50 -0.31
N GLU A 576 29.56 48.05 -1.51
CA GLU A 576 28.65 47.36 -2.43
C GLU A 576 28.21 45.99 -1.93
N GLU A 577 29.16 45.17 -1.48
CA GLU A 577 28.88 43.87 -0.88
C GLU A 577 28.08 44.03 0.42
N HIS A 578 28.48 44.98 1.26
CA HIS A 578 27.78 45.28 2.50
C HIS A 578 26.33 45.73 2.22
N ALA A 579 26.09 46.55 1.20
CA ALA A 579 24.74 46.96 0.79
C ALA A 579 23.88 45.76 0.37
N ARG A 580 24.44 44.74 -0.28
CA ARG A 580 23.73 43.53 -0.71
C ARG A 580 23.58 42.48 0.39
N ALA A 581 24.30 42.59 1.50
CA ALA A 581 24.28 41.59 2.57
C ALA A 581 22.85 41.38 3.12
N PRO A 582 22.36 40.13 3.26
CA PRO A 582 20.99 39.85 3.70
C PRO A 582 20.63 40.48 5.04
N ILE A 583 21.57 40.53 5.99
CA ILE A 583 21.37 41.16 7.30
C ILE A 583 21.11 42.67 7.16
N HIS A 584 21.82 43.34 6.25
CA HIS A 584 21.65 44.75 5.98
C HIS A 584 20.30 44.99 5.29
N GLN A 585 19.96 44.21 4.27
CA GLN A 585 18.67 44.28 3.60
C GLN A 585 17.50 44.06 4.55
N LEU A 586 17.61 43.12 5.52
CA LEU A 586 16.60 42.90 6.56
C LEU A 586 16.33 44.18 7.37
N PHE A 587 17.37 44.86 7.87
CA PHE A 587 17.21 46.11 8.62
C PHE A 587 16.69 47.24 7.74
N TRP A 588 17.19 47.34 6.50
CA TRP A 588 16.74 48.34 5.54
C TRP A 588 15.25 48.20 5.24
N HIS A 589 14.78 47.01 4.84
CA HIS A 589 13.36 46.77 4.55
C HIS A 589 12.45 47.00 5.75
N ARG A 590 12.92 46.76 6.99
CA ARG A 590 12.13 47.03 8.20
C ARG A 590 11.99 48.52 8.51
N LEU A 591 12.97 49.34 8.16
CA LEU A 591 12.99 50.78 8.42
C LEU A 591 12.46 51.61 7.24
N ALA A 592 12.75 51.19 6.01
CA ALA A 592 12.37 51.89 4.77
C ALA A 592 11.11 51.32 4.11
N GLY A 593 10.72 50.09 4.45
CA GLY A 593 9.54 49.43 3.89
C GLY A 593 8.26 49.66 4.70
N GLU A 594 7.19 48.98 4.30
CA GLU A 594 5.85 49.15 4.91
C GLU A 594 5.82 48.83 6.39
N ARG A 595 6.67 47.92 6.87
CA ARG A 595 6.69 47.51 8.28
C ARG A 595 6.89 48.69 9.22
N PHE A 596 7.72 49.68 8.87
CA PHE A 596 7.91 50.87 9.69
C PHE A 596 6.58 51.62 9.90
N LYS A 597 5.80 51.75 8.83
CA LYS A 597 4.47 52.37 8.84
C LYS A 597 3.46 51.52 9.61
N SER A 598 3.46 50.20 9.39
CA SER A 598 2.48 49.29 9.97
C SER A 598 2.64 49.11 11.48
N PHE A 599 3.87 49.14 12.01
CA PHE A 599 4.16 48.82 13.41
C PHE A 599 4.59 49.99 14.28
N TYR A 600 5.09 51.09 13.70
CA TYR A 600 5.62 52.21 14.47
C TYR A 600 4.92 53.53 14.17
N GLN A 601 4.84 53.94 12.90
CA GLN A 601 4.24 55.23 12.54
C GLN A 601 2.75 55.30 12.96
N GLY A 602 2.40 56.33 13.72
CA GLY A 602 1.07 56.55 14.28
C GLY A 602 0.66 55.52 15.35
N LYS A 603 1.61 54.74 15.89
CA LYS A 603 1.35 53.74 16.94
C LYS A 603 1.77 54.28 18.30
N VAL A 604 1.21 53.69 19.36
CA VAL A 604 1.55 54.00 20.75
C VAL A 604 2.37 52.84 21.32
N VAL A 605 3.55 53.14 21.87
CA VAL A 605 4.47 52.17 22.48
C VAL A 605 4.17 52.05 23.97
N THR A 606 3.96 50.82 24.44
CA THR A 606 3.71 50.52 25.86
C THR A 606 5.02 50.18 26.57
N LEU A 607 5.28 50.79 27.73
CA LEU A 607 6.46 50.50 28.56
C LEU A 607 6.13 49.47 29.67
N PRO A 608 7.01 48.50 29.97
CA PRO A 608 6.82 47.55 31.06
C PRO A 608 7.12 48.16 32.43
N GLY A 609 6.25 47.87 33.42
CA GLY A 609 6.39 48.30 34.82
C GLY A 609 5.23 49.19 35.28
N GLN A 610 4.21 48.60 35.91
CA GLN A 610 3.24 49.33 36.71
C GLN A 610 3.48 49.07 38.20
N GLY A 611 3.86 50.10 38.94
CA GLY A 611 3.48 50.19 40.35
C GLY A 611 2.00 50.58 40.42
N THR A 612 1.16 49.64 40.85
CA THR A 612 -0.07 49.82 41.68
C THR A 612 -1.10 50.94 41.40
N SER A 613 -1.06 51.71 40.30
CA SER A 613 -2.09 52.70 39.99
C SER A 613 -2.43 52.78 38.49
N GLY A 614 -3.07 51.73 37.97
CA GLY A 614 -4.19 51.77 37.01
C GLY A 614 -4.07 52.46 35.63
N TYR A 615 -3.01 53.19 35.30
CA TYR A 615 -2.87 53.86 34.00
C TYR A 615 -1.66 53.31 33.23
N VAL A 616 -1.92 52.62 32.12
CA VAL A 616 -0.87 52.21 31.17
C VAL A 616 -0.47 53.46 30.41
N GLN A 617 0.67 54.05 30.77
CA GLN A 617 1.19 55.21 30.03
C GLN A 617 1.87 54.70 28.75
N GLY A 618 1.13 54.79 27.64
CA GLY A 618 1.68 54.57 26.31
C GLY A 618 2.29 55.87 25.77
N ILE A 619 3.43 55.78 25.09
CA ILE A 619 4.09 56.91 24.45
C ILE A 619 3.82 56.81 22.95
N PRO A 620 3.16 57.80 22.31
CA PRO A 620 3.08 57.85 20.85
C PRO A 620 4.47 57.73 20.24
N PHE A 621 4.63 56.93 19.20
CA PHE A 621 5.94 56.65 18.62
C PHE A 621 6.62 57.94 18.15
N GLU A 622 5.87 58.90 17.61
CA GLU A 622 6.35 60.22 17.21
C GLU A 622 6.94 61.03 18.38
N GLU A 623 6.37 60.86 19.58
CA GLU A 623 6.90 61.46 20.80
C GLU A 623 8.18 60.73 21.23
N LEU A 624 8.18 59.39 21.17
CA LEU A 624 9.34 58.56 21.49
C LEU A 624 10.54 58.87 20.57
N LEU A 625 10.30 59.26 19.30
CA LEU A 625 11.34 59.71 18.38
C LEU A 625 12.14 60.90 18.93
N GLN A 626 11.54 61.75 19.76
CA GLN A 626 12.21 62.92 20.34
C GLN A 626 13.01 62.59 21.60
N TYR A 627 12.81 61.40 22.17
CA TYR A 627 13.48 61.02 23.41
C TYR A 627 14.96 60.78 23.15
N ARG A 628 15.78 61.28 24.07
CA ARG A 628 17.23 61.18 23.98
C ARG A 628 17.73 59.91 24.66
N TRP A 629 18.51 59.13 23.93
CA TRP A 629 19.05 57.87 24.40
C TRP A 629 20.45 58.06 24.93
N THR A 630 20.71 57.60 26.15
CA THR A 630 22.07 57.47 26.65
C THR A 630 22.48 56.02 26.47
N VAL A 631 23.37 55.76 25.51
CA VAL A 631 23.91 54.42 25.25
C VAL A 631 25.17 54.25 26.08
N TYR A 632 25.13 53.34 27.04
CA TYR A 632 26.27 52.98 27.87
C TYR A 632 27.04 51.83 27.21
N ASN A 633 28.37 51.84 27.32
CA ASN A 633 29.18 50.66 27.04
C ASN A 633 29.30 49.78 28.30
N THR A 634 30.00 48.64 28.17
CA THR A 634 30.26 47.66 29.24
C THR A 634 30.98 48.21 30.47
N TYR A 635 31.56 49.42 30.39
CA TYR A 635 32.25 50.08 31.50
C TYR A 635 31.43 51.22 32.13
N GLY A 636 30.13 51.31 31.82
CA GLY A 636 29.27 52.42 32.25
C GLY A 636 29.67 53.76 31.64
N THR A 637 30.59 53.76 30.67
CA THR A 637 30.98 54.97 29.95
C THR A 637 29.95 55.22 28.86
N VAL A 638 29.50 56.47 28.74
CA VAL A 638 28.69 56.88 27.59
C VAL A 638 29.53 56.66 26.34
N VAL A 639 29.00 55.97 25.32
CA VAL A 639 29.70 55.78 24.04
C VAL A 639 30.19 57.16 23.55
N THR A 640 31.51 57.37 23.56
CA THR A 640 32.10 58.68 23.26
C THR A 640 32.22 58.88 21.75
N GLY A 641 31.66 59.99 21.29
CA GLY A 641 31.71 60.52 19.93
C GLY A 641 31.01 61.89 19.93
N GLU A 642 30.95 62.59 18.79
CA GLU A 642 30.32 63.92 18.68
C GLU A 642 28.84 63.94 19.09
N TRP A 643 28.19 62.78 19.11
CA TRP A 643 26.75 62.63 19.36
C TRP A 643 26.46 62.19 20.81
N LYS A 644 26.66 63.10 21.76
CA LYS A 644 26.21 62.90 23.15
C LYS A 644 24.68 62.96 23.22
N ARG A 645 24.04 61.83 23.53
CA ARG A 645 22.58 61.67 23.72
C ARG A 645 21.74 61.96 22.46
N PRO A 646 21.85 61.15 21.39
CA PRO A 646 21.03 61.32 20.19
C PRO A 646 19.55 61.07 20.49
N THR A 647 18.66 61.73 19.75
CA THR A 647 17.24 61.38 19.75
C THR A 647 17.04 60.05 19.02
N LEU A 648 15.98 59.30 19.35
CA LEU A 648 15.66 58.07 18.63
C LEU A 648 15.41 58.33 17.13
N GLY A 649 14.76 59.45 16.80
CA GLY A 649 14.55 59.91 15.43
C GLY A 649 15.88 60.16 14.72
N GLY A 650 16.83 60.85 15.36
CA GLY A 650 18.16 61.07 14.78
C GLY A 650 18.95 59.77 14.58
N LEU A 651 18.77 58.77 15.47
CA LEU A 651 19.34 57.43 15.29
C LEU A 651 18.73 56.71 14.08
N ILE A 652 17.41 56.78 13.91
CA ILE A 652 16.69 56.16 12.80
C ILE A 652 17.05 56.83 11.47
N GLU A 653 17.07 58.17 11.41
CA GLU A 653 17.46 58.92 10.21
C GLU A 653 18.91 58.65 9.81
N ARG A 654 19.82 58.61 10.78
CA ARG A 654 21.22 58.26 10.51
C ARG A 654 21.34 56.83 10.00
N THR A 655 20.63 55.90 10.63
CA THR A 655 20.57 54.51 10.16
C THR A 655 20.05 54.49 8.74
N PHE A 656 18.93 55.13 8.46
CA PHE A 656 18.37 55.26 7.12
C PHE A 656 19.42 55.78 6.13
N SER A 657 20.13 56.87 6.44
CA SER A 657 21.22 57.42 5.60
C SER A 657 22.37 56.43 5.37
N ILE A 658 22.79 55.69 6.39
CA ILE A 658 23.84 54.66 6.26
C ILE A 658 23.35 53.52 5.36
N LEU A 659 22.10 53.09 5.56
CA LEU A 659 21.52 51.98 4.81
C LEU A 659 21.04 52.37 3.40
N THR A 660 20.92 53.67 3.08
CA THR A 660 20.49 54.19 1.75
C THR A 660 21.61 54.85 0.94
N ARG A 661 22.86 54.91 1.43
CA ARG A 661 23.97 55.48 0.66
C ARG A 661 24.09 54.76 -0.70
N PRO A 662 24.01 55.49 -1.83
CA PRO A 662 24.10 54.88 -3.14
C PRO A 662 25.49 54.29 -3.39
N LEU A 663 25.53 53.20 -4.15
CA LEU A 663 26.74 52.68 -4.77
C LEU A 663 27.41 53.83 -5.55
N PRO A 664 28.73 54.07 -5.43
CA PRO A 664 29.42 54.88 -6.42
C PRO A 664 29.20 54.24 -7.79
N ASP A 665 28.79 55.05 -8.77
CA ASP A 665 28.25 54.65 -10.07
C ASP A 665 28.96 53.43 -10.70
N ALA A 666 28.22 52.32 -10.81
CA ALA A 666 28.59 51.25 -11.72
C ALA A 666 28.40 51.77 -13.15
N ILE A 667 29.51 51.90 -13.88
CA ILE A 667 29.54 52.15 -15.33
C ILE A 667 28.53 51.20 -16.01
N PRO A 668 27.61 51.71 -16.86
CA PRO A 668 26.61 50.87 -17.51
C PRO A 668 27.31 49.82 -18.38
N ARG A 669 27.08 48.54 -18.10
CA ARG A 669 27.47 47.46 -19.01
C ARG A 669 26.65 47.60 -20.29
N SER A 670 27.34 47.94 -21.37
CA SER A 670 26.84 47.81 -22.74
C SER A 670 26.42 46.38 -23.02
N SER A 671 25.27 46.25 -23.67
CA SER A 671 24.77 45.03 -24.30
C SER A 671 25.81 44.38 -25.21
N THR A 672 26.16 43.12 -24.92
CA THR A 672 26.39 42.01 -25.88
C THR A 672 26.37 40.71 -25.12
#